data_AF-W4B7Z0-F1
#
_entry.id   AF-W4B7Z0-F1
#
_cell.length_a   1.000
_cell.length_b   1.000
_cell.length_c   1.000
_cell.angle_alpha   90.00
_cell.angle_beta   90.00
_cell.angle_gamma   90.00
#
_symmetry.space_group_name_H-M   'P 1'
#
loop_
_entity.id
_entity.type
_entity.pdbx_description
1 polymer ?
#
loop_
_entity_poly.entity_id
_entity_poly.type
_entity_poly.pdbx_seq_one_letter_code
_entity_poly.pdbx_strand_id
1 'polypeptide(L)'
;MTTPDRKSVTVDIYGTSYKLVGNSSDYTRQVANYVDDRMRTISKAHSRLDTPRIAVLAAVHMAEEALQKLEYQNEAKQMTAERNELRTELAKVQGLQIEQQERHRQQLEQLEQRLAEQSSLAEKYRISTENLTSESERTKELLQKESSRVEELLKEKQQLEARLKEQREKLEGGHKQAIEDMKRRYEGQISQLTGTHKQALDKLEQTHRAAVKQAEEKQAEHLKKLESSHKQEVLQKEQQHSKTVQDWEQKYTKSMQDLKQEHAKSAQELEQRHGATVQDLEKQLSEQRNRGGQLQSRLSTTEKELTAAKAESVKLKEELQLSKQQGDASQQELRSFRTKAEGLAKELEGLKQESGKSEEERRRLQKLVVDANQTSRKQQEELQRLSGELQSWRTLADQRKEETGELEMRIVELMEANESLEEGMKGLQDEIHVMKDEADRSISERRTAQEELKELQLRYEELEKLSEEAGVREEETSKLYAMLEEEYDTVSNQLEELRKKAAASEEHGRELAEQLRDSEERAAHWQNQYQQWMEEREQLAADREKLAAERDEWRRTQLSLEEELQSWQQEIASARQACERLEGEKSEATQQYSDLGEQYELVMHQYQLLQAEQELKAEQSALLEEEHRKLKEEYAKLQVEYNEWIELIEQDQR
;
A
#
# COMPACT_ATOMS: atom_id res chain seq x y z
N MET A 1 71.38 -64.72 -70.37
CA MET A 1 71.38 -65.99 -71.12
C MET A 1 71.96 -67.11 -70.26
N THR A 2 71.14 -67.72 -69.40
CA THR A 2 71.52 -68.90 -68.62
C THR A 2 70.91 -70.12 -69.31
N THR A 3 71.70 -70.83 -70.12
CA THR A 3 71.29 -72.13 -70.67
C THR A 3 71.13 -73.12 -69.51
N PRO A 4 69.92 -73.66 -69.25
CA PRO A 4 69.74 -74.59 -68.13
C PRO A 4 70.61 -75.84 -68.33
N ASP A 5 71.19 -76.31 -67.24
CA ASP A 5 72.20 -77.39 -67.23
C ASP A 5 71.56 -78.74 -67.62
N ARG A 6 71.53 -79.01 -68.93
CA ARG A 6 70.79 -80.10 -69.59
C ARG A 6 71.43 -81.46 -69.33
N LYS A 7 71.15 -82.04 -68.17
CA LYS A 7 71.66 -83.35 -67.76
C LYS A 7 70.98 -84.47 -68.54
N SER A 8 71.79 -85.34 -69.14
CA SER A 8 71.30 -86.54 -69.81
C SER A 8 71.12 -87.67 -68.80
N VAL A 9 69.93 -88.26 -68.74
CA VAL A 9 69.60 -89.37 -67.84
C VAL A 9 69.12 -90.56 -68.68
N THR A 10 69.73 -91.73 -68.47
CA THR A 10 69.22 -92.98 -69.03
C THR A 10 68.04 -93.46 -68.20
N VAL A 11 66.91 -93.74 -68.86
CA VAL A 11 65.66 -94.20 -68.26
C VAL A 11 65.07 -95.33 -69.12
N ASP A 12 64.45 -96.31 -68.50
CA ASP A 12 63.82 -97.42 -69.21
C ASP A 12 62.32 -97.15 -69.37
N ILE A 13 61.83 -97.19 -70.61
CA ILE A 13 60.41 -96.99 -70.94
C ILE A 13 59.95 -98.20 -71.76
N TYR A 14 58.94 -98.90 -71.26
CA TYR A 14 58.31 -100.08 -71.86
C TYR A 14 59.32 -101.16 -72.31
N GLY A 15 60.38 -101.35 -71.51
CA GLY A 15 61.44 -102.34 -71.76
C GLY A 15 62.54 -101.89 -72.73
N THR A 16 62.57 -100.62 -73.15
CA THR A 16 63.65 -100.05 -73.97
C THR A 16 64.34 -98.90 -73.22
N SER A 17 65.67 -98.94 -73.16
CA SER A 17 66.48 -97.90 -72.51
C SER A 17 66.66 -96.67 -73.41
N TYR A 18 66.19 -95.51 -72.97
CA TYR A 18 66.33 -94.23 -73.66
C TYR A 18 67.21 -93.25 -72.86
N LYS A 19 68.12 -92.55 -73.55
CA LYS A 19 68.94 -91.49 -72.95
C LYS A 19 68.28 -90.13 -73.18
N LEU A 20 67.39 -89.74 -72.26
CA LEU A 20 66.66 -88.46 -72.33
C LEU A 20 67.51 -87.31 -71.80
N VAL A 21 67.16 -86.07 -72.17
CA VAL A 21 67.81 -84.83 -71.73
C VAL A 21 66.76 -83.89 -71.20
N GLY A 22 66.93 -83.39 -69.97
CA GLY A 22 65.93 -82.54 -69.30
C GLY A 22 66.53 -81.58 -68.29
N ASN A 23 65.71 -80.63 -67.81
CA ASN A 23 66.16 -79.56 -66.92
C ASN A 23 66.37 -80.01 -65.46
N SER A 24 65.80 -81.17 -65.07
CA SER A 24 66.02 -81.80 -63.76
C SER A 24 66.02 -83.31 -63.93
N SER A 25 67.01 -83.99 -63.33
CA SER A 25 67.17 -85.45 -63.39
C SER A 25 65.94 -86.18 -62.88
N ASP A 26 65.46 -85.77 -61.70
CA ASP A 26 64.41 -86.51 -60.99
C ASP A 26 63.02 -86.22 -61.56
N TYR A 27 62.79 -84.99 -62.07
CA TYR A 27 61.58 -84.70 -62.86
C TYR A 27 61.57 -85.49 -64.17
N THR A 28 62.72 -85.61 -64.86
CA THR A 28 62.83 -86.41 -66.09
C THR A 28 62.57 -87.90 -65.80
N ARG A 29 63.05 -88.43 -64.67
CA ARG A 29 62.74 -89.80 -64.22
C ARG A 29 61.27 -89.98 -63.84
N GLN A 30 60.65 -89.01 -63.15
CA GLN A 30 59.22 -89.04 -62.83
C GLN A 30 58.35 -89.04 -64.11
N VAL A 31 58.67 -88.20 -65.09
CA VAL A 31 57.96 -88.17 -66.39
C VAL A 31 58.18 -89.48 -67.15
N ALA A 32 59.40 -90.04 -67.17
CA ALA A 32 59.67 -91.33 -67.82
C ALA A 32 58.88 -92.48 -67.18
N ASN A 33 58.83 -92.56 -65.84
CA ASN A 33 58.00 -93.53 -65.12
C ASN A 33 56.52 -93.35 -65.45
N TYR A 34 56.02 -92.10 -65.52
CA TYR A 34 54.63 -91.82 -65.87
C TYR A 34 54.28 -92.29 -67.30
N VAL A 35 55.18 -92.08 -68.26
CA VAL A 35 55.02 -92.62 -69.64
C VAL A 35 54.98 -94.15 -69.61
N ASP A 36 55.90 -94.79 -68.88
CA ASP A 36 55.97 -96.26 -68.77
C ASP A 36 54.69 -96.86 -68.15
N ASP A 37 54.22 -96.31 -67.02
CA ASP A 37 52.97 -96.73 -66.38
C ASP A 37 51.75 -96.56 -67.29
N ARG A 38 51.70 -95.47 -68.08
CA ARG A 38 50.61 -95.25 -69.06
C ARG A 38 50.69 -96.19 -70.25
N MET A 39 51.87 -96.44 -70.81
CA MET A 39 52.07 -97.45 -71.86
C MET A 39 51.70 -98.86 -71.36
N ARG A 40 52.11 -99.23 -70.14
CA ARG A 40 51.73 -100.51 -69.51
C ARG A 40 50.23 -100.62 -69.25
N THR A 41 49.57 -99.53 -68.86
CA THR A 41 48.12 -99.51 -68.60
C THR A 41 47.32 -99.67 -69.89
N ILE A 42 47.70 -98.94 -70.94
CA ILE A 42 47.07 -99.03 -72.27
C ILE A 42 47.32 -100.40 -72.91
N SER A 43 48.53 -100.95 -72.76
CA SER A 43 48.87 -102.32 -73.19
C SER A 43 47.95 -103.39 -72.55
N LYS A 44 47.69 -103.29 -71.24
CA LYS A 44 46.74 -104.19 -70.54
C LYS A 44 45.32 -104.11 -71.11
N ALA A 45 44.85 -102.91 -71.47
CA ALA A 45 43.51 -102.70 -72.04
C ALA A 45 43.41 -103.13 -73.52
N HIS A 46 44.50 -103.01 -74.28
CA HIS A 46 44.53 -103.19 -75.73
C HIS A 46 45.69 -104.08 -76.20
N SER A 47 45.73 -105.31 -75.67
CA SER A 47 46.80 -106.32 -75.86
C SER A 47 47.04 -106.81 -77.30
N ARG A 48 46.35 -106.25 -78.30
CA ARG A 48 46.55 -106.52 -79.74
C ARG A 48 47.25 -105.38 -80.48
N LEU A 49 47.60 -104.28 -79.81
CA LEU A 49 48.37 -103.18 -80.38
C LEU A 49 49.89 -103.43 -80.28
N ASP A 50 50.62 -102.94 -81.26
CA ASP A 50 52.08 -102.91 -81.32
C ASP A 50 52.66 -101.74 -80.50
N THR A 51 53.90 -101.89 -80.02
CA THR A 51 54.57 -100.91 -79.14
C THR A 51 54.56 -99.47 -79.68
N PRO A 52 54.81 -99.18 -80.98
CA PRO A 52 54.67 -97.84 -81.52
C PRO A 52 53.26 -97.26 -81.38
N ARG A 53 52.20 -98.03 -81.67
CA ARG A 53 50.81 -97.58 -81.48
C ARG A 53 50.45 -97.41 -80.00
N ILE A 54 50.95 -98.25 -79.11
CA ILE A 54 50.81 -98.09 -77.66
C ILE A 54 51.49 -96.79 -77.18
N ALA A 55 52.68 -96.47 -77.70
CA ALA A 55 53.39 -95.24 -77.37
C ALA A 55 52.65 -93.98 -77.87
N VAL A 56 52.12 -94.01 -79.09
CA VAL A 56 51.30 -92.91 -79.64
C VAL A 56 50.01 -92.73 -78.84
N LEU A 57 49.30 -93.83 -78.51
CA LEU A 57 48.06 -93.75 -77.72
C LEU A 57 48.32 -93.27 -76.28
N ALA A 58 49.46 -93.65 -75.68
CA ALA A 58 49.91 -93.11 -74.40
C ALA A 58 50.21 -91.61 -74.49
N ALA A 59 50.90 -91.16 -75.53
CA ALA A 59 51.17 -89.73 -75.76
C ALA A 59 49.88 -88.93 -75.98
N VAL A 60 48.90 -89.47 -76.71
CA VAL A 60 47.57 -88.85 -76.90
C VAL A 60 46.82 -88.75 -75.58
N HIS A 61 46.65 -89.83 -74.83
CA HIS A 61 45.97 -89.77 -73.52
C HIS A 61 46.71 -88.85 -72.53
N MET A 62 48.04 -88.77 -72.57
CA MET A 62 48.80 -87.83 -71.73
C MET A 62 48.64 -86.37 -72.16
N ALA A 63 48.48 -86.10 -73.47
CA ALA A 63 48.18 -84.76 -73.97
C ALA A 63 46.74 -84.35 -73.64
N GLU A 64 45.79 -85.27 -73.77
CA GLU A 64 44.38 -85.11 -73.36
C GLU A 64 44.28 -84.81 -71.86
N GLU A 65 44.93 -85.59 -71.00
CA GLU A 65 45.00 -85.30 -69.56
C GLU A 65 45.70 -83.96 -69.23
N ALA A 66 46.62 -83.49 -70.07
CA ALA A 66 47.28 -82.20 -69.88
C ALA A 66 46.39 -81.02 -70.30
N LEU A 67 45.64 -81.17 -71.40
CA LEU A 67 44.63 -80.22 -71.85
C LEU A 67 43.48 -80.12 -70.83
N GLN A 68 42.94 -81.26 -70.40
CA GLN A 68 41.87 -81.31 -69.39
C GLN A 68 42.31 -80.67 -68.05
N LYS A 69 43.58 -80.88 -67.62
CA LYS A 69 44.13 -80.19 -66.44
C LYS A 69 44.31 -78.69 -66.66
N LEU A 70 44.60 -78.23 -67.87
CA LEU A 70 44.68 -76.81 -68.19
C LEU A 70 43.28 -76.17 -68.23
N GLU A 71 42.28 -76.87 -68.74
CA GLU A 71 40.87 -76.50 -68.71
C GLU A 71 40.39 -76.34 -67.26
N TYR A 72 40.54 -77.39 -66.42
CA TYR A 72 40.21 -77.31 -64.99
C TYR A 72 40.99 -76.20 -64.24
N GLN A 73 42.24 -75.91 -64.62
CA GLN A 73 42.97 -74.77 -64.05
C GLN A 73 42.44 -73.41 -64.50
N ASN A 74 41.87 -73.30 -65.69
CA ASN A 74 41.29 -72.07 -66.20
C ASN A 74 39.87 -71.84 -65.65
N GLU A 75 39.05 -72.89 -65.57
CA GLU A 75 37.79 -72.90 -64.83
C GLU A 75 38.02 -72.52 -63.37
N ALA A 76 38.99 -73.12 -62.68
CA ALA A 76 39.31 -72.78 -61.29
C ALA A 76 39.72 -71.30 -61.14
N LYS A 77 40.47 -70.73 -62.10
CA LYS A 77 40.80 -69.29 -62.11
C LYS A 77 39.53 -68.44 -62.27
N GLN A 78 38.68 -68.76 -63.24
CA GLN A 78 37.40 -68.07 -63.50
C GLN A 78 36.51 -68.11 -62.25
N MET A 79 36.26 -69.30 -61.69
CA MET A 79 35.49 -69.45 -60.44
C MET A 79 36.11 -68.67 -59.26
N THR A 80 37.44 -68.55 -59.17
CA THR A 80 38.06 -67.69 -58.14
C THR A 80 37.94 -66.18 -58.43
N ALA A 81 37.90 -65.76 -59.70
CA ALA A 81 37.65 -64.38 -60.09
C ALA A 81 36.20 -63.99 -59.78
N GLU A 82 35.22 -64.76 -60.27
CA GLU A 82 33.80 -64.58 -59.99
C GLU A 82 33.52 -64.57 -58.47
N ARG A 83 34.10 -65.51 -57.71
CA ARG A 83 33.99 -65.53 -56.25
C ARG A 83 34.62 -64.30 -55.57
N ASN A 84 35.66 -63.70 -56.16
CA ASN A 84 36.26 -62.47 -55.64
C ASN A 84 35.40 -61.25 -55.99
N GLU A 85 34.83 -61.18 -57.19
CA GLU A 85 33.89 -60.14 -57.63
C GLU A 85 32.60 -60.18 -56.79
N LEU A 86 31.99 -61.36 -56.63
CA LEU A 86 30.84 -61.58 -55.74
C LEU A 86 31.15 -61.22 -54.28
N ARG A 87 32.40 -61.38 -53.82
CA ARG A 87 32.84 -60.90 -52.50
C ARG A 87 32.94 -59.38 -52.44
N THR A 88 33.41 -58.70 -53.49
CA THR A 88 33.44 -57.23 -53.52
C THR A 88 32.04 -56.63 -53.64
N GLU A 89 31.13 -57.24 -54.41
CA GLU A 89 29.73 -56.81 -54.46
C GLU A 89 29.00 -57.08 -53.13
N LEU A 90 29.22 -58.25 -52.50
CA LEU A 90 28.67 -58.51 -51.17
C LEU A 90 29.18 -57.49 -50.13
N ALA A 91 30.47 -57.14 -50.17
CA ALA A 91 31.04 -56.12 -49.28
C ALA A 91 30.46 -54.71 -49.55
N LYS A 92 30.24 -54.32 -50.81
CA LYS A 92 29.55 -53.07 -51.16
C LYS A 92 28.11 -53.06 -50.63
N VAL A 93 27.35 -54.13 -50.85
CA VAL A 93 25.97 -54.25 -50.36
C VAL A 93 25.91 -54.22 -48.83
N GLN A 94 26.85 -54.88 -48.14
CA GLN A 94 26.96 -54.80 -46.68
C GLN A 94 27.32 -53.40 -46.19
N GLY A 95 28.24 -52.69 -46.85
CA GLY A 95 28.57 -51.29 -46.55
C GLY A 95 27.36 -50.37 -46.72
N LEU A 96 26.67 -50.46 -47.85
CA LEU A 96 25.43 -49.69 -48.11
C LEU A 96 24.33 -50.01 -47.09
N GLN A 97 24.20 -51.26 -46.64
CA GLN A 97 23.24 -51.66 -45.61
C GLN A 97 23.59 -51.08 -44.23
N ILE A 98 24.88 -50.97 -43.89
CA ILE A 98 25.36 -50.31 -42.67
C ILE A 98 25.09 -48.81 -42.75
N GLU A 99 25.44 -48.15 -43.87
CA GLU A 99 25.13 -46.73 -44.07
C GLU A 99 23.64 -46.42 -43.96
N GLN A 100 22.77 -47.26 -44.52
CA GLN A 100 21.30 -47.14 -44.36
C GLN A 100 20.89 -47.21 -42.88
N GLN A 101 21.44 -48.16 -42.12
CA GLN A 101 21.16 -48.32 -40.69
C GLN A 101 21.68 -47.15 -39.85
N GLU A 102 22.88 -46.64 -40.15
CA GLU A 102 23.44 -45.47 -39.48
C GLU A 102 22.66 -44.19 -39.79
N ARG A 103 22.26 -43.97 -41.04
CA ARG A 103 21.38 -42.84 -41.43
C ARG A 103 20.02 -42.91 -40.73
N HIS A 104 19.41 -44.09 -40.64
CA HIS A 104 18.16 -44.26 -39.90
C HIS A 104 18.33 -44.07 -38.39
N ARG A 105 19.45 -44.52 -37.81
CA ARG A 105 19.77 -44.27 -36.40
C ARG A 105 19.94 -42.76 -36.12
N GLN A 106 20.67 -42.04 -36.97
CA GLN A 106 20.82 -40.59 -36.87
C GLN A 106 19.47 -39.86 -37.02
N GLN A 107 18.59 -40.32 -37.92
CA GLN A 107 17.22 -39.78 -38.05
C GLN A 107 16.40 -39.98 -36.78
N LEU A 108 16.45 -41.17 -36.17
CA LEU A 108 15.76 -41.45 -34.91
C LEU A 108 16.32 -40.59 -33.77
N GLU A 109 17.64 -40.50 -33.64
CA GLU A 109 18.31 -39.70 -32.61
C GLU A 109 18.00 -38.19 -32.74
N GLN A 110 17.92 -37.67 -33.97
CA GLN A 110 17.46 -36.30 -34.23
C GLN A 110 15.97 -36.08 -33.89
N LEU A 111 15.12 -37.09 -34.11
CA LEU A 111 13.70 -37.02 -33.75
C LEU A 111 13.50 -37.10 -32.22
N GLU A 112 14.26 -37.95 -31.53
CA GLU A 112 14.28 -38.04 -30.06
C GLU A 112 14.78 -36.74 -29.43
N GLN A 113 15.85 -36.14 -29.97
CA GLN A 113 16.34 -34.82 -29.53
C GLN A 113 15.26 -33.73 -29.71
N ARG A 114 14.63 -33.65 -30.88
CA ARG A 114 13.53 -32.69 -31.13
C ARG A 114 12.32 -32.92 -30.22
N LEU A 115 11.98 -34.17 -29.91
CA LEU A 115 10.90 -34.51 -28.98
C LEU A 115 11.25 -34.11 -27.53
N ALA A 116 12.51 -34.30 -27.12
CA ALA A 116 13.03 -33.85 -25.83
C ALA A 116 13.04 -32.30 -25.73
N GLU A 117 13.46 -31.60 -26.78
CA GLU A 117 13.39 -30.14 -26.88
C GLU A 117 11.95 -29.65 -26.75
N GLN A 118 11.04 -30.19 -27.57
CA GLN A 118 9.61 -29.83 -27.56
C GLN A 118 8.94 -30.13 -26.22
N SER A 119 9.22 -31.26 -25.58
CA SER A 119 8.66 -31.58 -24.26
C SER A 119 9.24 -30.68 -23.17
N SER A 120 10.54 -30.36 -23.20
CA SER A 120 11.15 -29.40 -22.26
C SER A 120 10.59 -27.98 -22.44
N LEU A 121 10.24 -27.59 -23.68
CA LEU A 121 9.64 -26.31 -24.01
C LEU A 121 8.16 -26.26 -23.59
N ALA A 122 7.41 -27.33 -23.82
CA ALA A 122 6.04 -27.48 -23.36
C ALA A 122 5.95 -27.43 -21.83
N GLU A 123 6.87 -28.05 -21.10
CA GLU A 123 6.89 -27.99 -19.63
C GLU A 123 7.29 -26.60 -19.11
N LYS A 124 8.24 -25.92 -19.77
CA LYS A 124 8.54 -24.50 -19.48
C LYS A 124 7.32 -23.60 -19.69
N TYR A 125 6.57 -23.79 -20.79
CA TYR A 125 5.32 -23.08 -21.01
C TYR A 125 4.26 -23.43 -19.98
N ARG A 126 4.11 -24.72 -19.61
CA ARG A 126 3.17 -25.19 -18.58
C ARG A 126 3.42 -24.48 -17.25
N ILE A 127 4.66 -24.51 -16.76
CA ILE A 127 5.09 -23.82 -15.53
C ILE A 127 4.88 -22.30 -15.66
N SER A 128 5.24 -21.70 -16.80
CA SER A 128 5.02 -20.27 -17.03
C SER A 128 3.54 -19.89 -17.00
N THR A 129 2.64 -20.71 -17.54
CA THR A 129 1.19 -20.47 -17.48
C THR A 129 0.63 -20.71 -16.09
N GLU A 130 1.09 -21.73 -15.38
CA GLU A 130 0.68 -22.07 -14.01
C GLU A 130 1.05 -20.95 -13.03
N ASN A 131 2.27 -20.41 -13.15
CA ASN A 131 2.73 -19.22 -12.44
C ASN A 131 1.84 -18.01 -12.77
N LEU A 132 1.62 -17.69 -14.05
CA LEU A 132 0.79 -16.55 -14.47
C LEU A 132 -0.66 -16.65 -13.96
N THR A 133 -1.24 -17.86 -13.94
CA THR A 133 -2.56 -18.07 -13.34
C THR A 133 -2.53 -17.84 -11.83
N SER A 134 -1.51 -18.32 -11.12
CA SER A 134 -1.39 -18.11 -9.67
C SER A 134 -1.20 -16.63 -9.30
N GLU A 135 -0.49 -15.85 -10.12
CA GLU A 135 -0.33 -14.41 -9.96
C GLU A 135 -1.62 -13.65 -10.28
N SER A 136 -2.36 -14.08 -11.31
CA SER A 136 -3.68 -13.53 -11.65
C SER A 136 -4.72 -13.82 -10.56
N GLU A 137 -4.72 -15.02 -9.97
CA GLU A 137 -5.60 -15.36 -8.84
C GLU A 137 -5.20 -14.58 -7.57
N ARG A 138 -3.90 -14.47 -7.27
CA ARG A 138 -3.41 -13.71 -6.11
C ARG A 138 -3.69 -12.21 -6.21
N THR A 139 -3.52 -11.61 -7.39
CA THR A 139 -3.87 -10.19 -7.62
C THR A 139 -5.38 -9.97 -7.57
N LYS A 140 -6.18 -10.90 -8.08
CA LYS A 140 -7.65 -10.88 -7.94
C LYS A 140 -8.12 -11.02 -6.49
N GLU A 141 -7.49 -11.88 -5.69
CA GLU A 141 -7.76 -11.98 -4.25
C GLU A 141 -7.43 -10.68 -3.50
N LEU A 142 -6.29 -10.06 -3.81
CA LEU A 142 -5.89 -8.78 -3.21
C LEU A 142 -6.88 -7.67 -3.59
N LEU A 143 -7.22 -7.56 -4.88
CA LEU A 143 -8.22 -6.60 -5.35
C LEU A 143 -9.60 -6.83 -4.71
N GLN A 144 -9.99 -8.09 -4.48
CA GLN A 144 -11.23 -8.41 -3.77
C GLN A 144 -11.17 -7.98 -2.29
N LYS A 145 -10.06 -8.23 -1.59
CA LYS A 145 -9.84 -7.78 -0.21
C LYS A 145 -9.91 -6.25 -0.12
N GLU A 146 -9.17 -5.53 -0.97
CA GLU A 146 -9.23 -4.07 -1.02
C GLU A 146 -10.61 -3.53 -1.37
N SER A 147 -11.34 -4.15 -2.31
CA SER A 147 -12.72 -3.74 -2.62
C SER A 147 -13.66 -3.89 -1.42
N SER A 148 -13.51 -4.98 -0.63
CA SER A 148 -14.27 -5.17 0.60
C SER A 148 -13.87 -4.17 1.69
N ARG A 149 -12.58 -3.81 1.79
CA ARG A 149 -12.09 -2.80 2.73
C ARG A 149 -12.58 -1.40 2.40
N VAL A 150 -12.63 -1.04 1.11
CA VAL A 150 -13.25 0.21 0.63
C VAL A 150 -14.75 0.23 0.95
N GLU A 151 -15.45 -0.88 0.78
CA GLU A 151 -16.85 -1.00 1.20
C GLU A 151 -17.07 -0.80 2.71
N GLU A 152 -16.19 -1.34 3.56
CA GLU A 152 -16.21 -1.12 5.01
C GLU A 152 -15.97 0.36 5.35
N LEU A 153 -14.90 0.95 4.81
CA LEU A 153 -14.55 2.36 5.03
C LEU A 153 -15.65 3.32 4.56
N LEU A 154 -16.36 2.99 3.48
CA LEU A 154 -17.54 3.75 3.04
C LEU A 154 -18.72 3.63 4.01
N LYS A 155 -18.95 2.44 4.60
CA LYS A 155 -20.00 2.24 5.63
C LYS A 155 -19.64 2.95 6.94
N GLU A 156 -18.38 2.89 7.37
CA GLU A 156 -17.85 3.63 8.52
C GLU A 156 -17.98 5.14 8.32
N LYS A 157 -17.56 5.66 7.15
CA LYS A 157 -17.72 7.07 6.78
C LYS A 157 -19.18 7.51 6.85
N GLN A 158 -20.12 6.75 6.27
CA GLN A 158 -21.54 7.08 6.32
C GLN A 158 -22.08 7.11 7.76
N GLN A 159 -21.64 6.20 8.63
CA GLN A 159 -21.99 6.23 10.05
C GLN A 159 -21.41 7.45 10.78
N LEU A 160 -20.18 7.85 10.48
CA LEU A 160 -19.55 9.04 11.06
C LEU A 160 -20.23 10.33 10.56
N GLU A 161 -20.54 10.45 9.27
CA GLU A 161 -21.30 11.57 8.72
C GLU A 161 -22.71 11.68 9.35
N ALA A 162 -23.39 10.54 9.56
CA ALA A 162 -24.67 10.50 10.26
C ALA A 162 -24.56 10.94 11.73
N ARG A 163 -23.55 10.45 12.48
CA ARG A 163 -23.28 10.87 13.87
C ARG A 163 -22.95 12.35 13.97
N LEU A 164 -22.11 12.88 13.08
CA LEU A 164 -21.76 14.30 13.01
C LEU A 164 -22.97 15.17 12.68
N LYS A 165 -23.86 14.71 11.79
CA LYS A 165 -25.14 15.39 11.51
C LYS A 165 -26.04 15.40 12.76
N GLU A 166 -26.22 14.26 13.42
CA GLU A 166 -27.05 14.16 14.63
C GLU A 166 -26.50 15.05 15.77
N GLN A 167 -25.18 15.09 15.95
CA GLN A 167 -24.52 16.00 16.90
C GLN A 167 -24.75 17.48 16.56
N ARG A 168 -24.65 17.86 15.28
CA ARG A 168 -24.95 19.22 14.81
C ARG A 168 -26.42 19.58 15.05
N GLU A 169 -27.35 18.70 14.72
CA GLU A 169 -28.79 18.92 14.96
C GLU A 169 -29.12 19.05 16.46
N LYS A 170 -28.48 18.26 17.32
CA LYS A 170 -28.58 18.38 18.78
C LYS A 170 -28.01 19.70 19.31
N LEU A 171 -26.83 20.13 18.84
CA LEU A 171 -26.23 21.40 19.22
C LEU A 171 -27.06 22.59 18.73
N GLU A 172 -27.51 22.58 17.47
CA GLU A 172 -28.43 23.59 16.94
C GLU A 172 -29.75 23.64 17.72
N GLY A 173 -30.33 22.49 18.06
CA GLY A 173 -31.54 22.40 18.88
C GLY A 173 -31.33 23.03 20.27
N GLY A 174 -30.25 22.67 20.95
CA GLY A 174 -29.89 23.23 22.25
C GLY A 174 -29.60 24.73 22.20
N HIS A 175 -28.90 25.22 21.16
CA HIS A 175 -28.68 26.65 20.96
C HIS A 175 -29.99 27.40 20.66
N LYS A 176 -30.89 26.85 19.84
CA LYS A 176 -32.21 27.45 19.57
C LYS A 176 -33.04 27.55 20.85
N GLN A 177 -33.10 26.47 21.65
CA GLN A 177 -33.77 26.46 22.95
C GLN A 177 -33.16 27.48 23.93
N ALA A 178 -31.83 27.51 24.07
CA ALA A 178 -31.15 28.45 24.97
C ALA A 178 -31.38 29.92 24.55
N ILE A 179 -31.39 30.22 23.24
CA ILE A 179 -31.73 31.56 22.72
C ILE A 179 -33.20 31.90 23.02
N GLU A 180 -34.13 30.96 22.89
CA GLU A 180 -35.54 31.19 23.14
C GLU A 180 -35.87 31.37 24.63
N ASP A 181 -35.24 30.59 25.52
CA ASP A 181 -35.32 30.79 26.96
C ASP A 181 -34.68 32.12 27.39
N MET A 182 -33.56 32.54 26.78
CA MET A 182 -32.98 33.86 27.03
C MET A 182 -33.90 34.98 26.54
N LYS A 183 -34.55 34.85 25.38
CA LYS A 183 -35.59 35.79 24.92
C LYS A 183 -36.73 35.89 25.93
N ARG A 184 -37.31 34.76 26.36
CA ARG A 184 -38.40 34.73 27.36
C ARG A 184 -37.97 35.37 28.69
N ARG A 185 -36.73 35.19 29.13
CA ARG A 185 -36.16 35.87 30.31
C ARG A 185 -36.08 37.38 30.11
N TYR A 186 -35.59 37.86 28.97
CA TYR A 186 -35.53 39.30 28.67
C TYR A 186 -36.93 39.91 28.49
N GLU A 187 -37.86 39.22 27.81
CA GLU A 187 -39.27 39.63 27.67
C GLU A 187 -39.95 39.72 29.05
N GLY A 188 -39.68 38.77 29.95
CA GLY A 188 -40.12 38.80 31.34
C GLY A 188 -39.53 39.98 32.13
N GLN A 189 -38.23 40.25 32.01
CA GLN A 189 -37.57 41.40 32.63
C GLN A 189 -38.11 42.74 32.10
N ILE A 190 -38.29 42.87 30.78
CA ILE A 190 -38.89 44.05 30.14
C ILE A 190 -40.34 44.25 30.60
N SER A 191 -41.11 43.16 30.75
CA SER A 191 -42.48 43.19 31.28
C SER A 191 -42.53 43.61 32.75
N GLN A 192 -41.57 43.14 33.57
CA GLN A 192 -41.42 43.57 34.97
C GLN A 192 -41.02 45.04 35.07
N LEU A 193 -40.05 45.50 34.28
CA LEU A 193 -39.58 46.89 34.26
C LEU A 193 -40.66 47.85 33.74
N THR A 194 -41.36 47.51 32.67
CA THR A 194 -42.50 48.33 32.21
C THR A 194 -43.66 48.32 33.21
N GLY A 195 -43.88 47.20 33.92
CA GLY A 195 -44.82 47.11 35.04
C GLY A 195 -44.45 48.04 36.21
N THR A 196 -43.19 48.03 36.67
CA THR A 196 -42.74 48.90 37.77
C THR A 196 -42.66 50.37 37.36
N HIS A 197 -42.22 50.68 36.14
CA HIS A 197 -42.27 52.04 35.58
C HIS A 197 -43.72 52.54 35.46
N LYS A 198 -44.66 51.70 35.01
CA LYS A 198 -46.08 52.08 34.98
C LYS A 198 -46.61 52.35 36.40
N GLN A 199 -46.34 51.46 37.37
CA GLN A 199 -46.74 51.70 38.75
C GLN A 199 -46.09 52.94 39.36
N ALA A 200 -44.88 53.32 38.94
CA ALA A 200 -44.22 54.55 39.34
C ALA A 200 -44.88 55.79 38.71
N LEU A 201 -45.24 55.72 37.43
CA LEU A 201 -46.01 56.76 36.73
C LEU A 201 -47.41 56.93 37.33
N ASP A 202 -48.16 55.85 37.54
CA ASP A 202 -49.49 55.86 38.17
C ASP A 202 -49.43 56.53 39.57
N LYS A 203 -48.36 56.27 40.35
CA LYS A 203 -48.11 56.92 41.65
C LYS A 203 -47.73 58.40 41.50
N LEU A 204 -46.93 58.75 40.50
CA LEU A 204 -46.50 60.14 40.23
C LEU A 204 -47.69 60.99 39.75
N GLU A 205 -48.56 60.44 38.90
CA GLU A 205 -49.82 61.07 38.51
C GLU A 205 -50.76 61.25 39.71
N GLN A 206 -50.84 60.26 40.61
CA GLN A 206 -51.64 60.38 41.84
C GLN A 206 -51.10 61.47 42.78
N THR A 207 -49.78 61.57 42.99
CA THR A 207 -49.20 62.63 43.83
C THR A 207 -49.30 64.00 43.18
N HIS A 208 -49.10 64.13 41.87
CA HIS A 208 -49.36 65.38 41.15
C HIS A 208 -50.84 65.78 41.21
N ARG A 209 -51.78 64.85 41.01
CA ARG A 209 -53.22 65.12 41.09
C ARG A 209 -53.67 65.52 42.50
N ALA A 210 -53.06 64.93 43.53
CA ALA A 210 -53.27 65.35 44.92
C ALA A 210 -52.69 66.74 45.21
N ALA A 211 -51.49 67.04 44.70
CA ALA A 211 -50.86 68.36 44.86
C ALA A 211 -51.62 69.47 44.12
N VAL A 212 -52.13 69.20 42.91
CA VAL A 212 -53.01 70.11 42.15
C VAL A 212 -54.29 70.38 42.93
N LYS A 213 -55.00 69.34 43.39
CA LYS A 213 -56.18 69.52 44.24
C LYS A 213 -55.90 70.35 45.49
N GLN A 214 -54.79 70.10 46.18
CA GLN A 214 -54.43 70.87 47.37
C GLN A 214 -54.09 72.34 47.02
N ALA A 215 -53.59 72.62 45.82
CA ALA A 215 -53.37 73.97 45.32
C ALA A 215 -54.70 74.67 44.95
N GLU A 216 -55.63 73.96 44.29
CA GLU A 216 -56.99 74.42 44.00
C GLU A 216 -57.76 74.74 45.29
N GLU A 217 -57.70 73.86 46.30
CA GLU A 217 -58.30 74.07 47.62
C GLU A 217 -57.70 75.29 48.33
N LYS A 218 -56.37 75.46 48.31
CA LYS A 218 -55.69 76.66 48.85
C LYS A 218 -56.10 77.95 48.11
N GLN A 219 -56.25 77.90 46.79
CA GLN A 219 -56.72 79.05 46.00
C GLN A 219 -58.21 79.35 46.31
N ALA A 220 -59.06 78.35 46.43
CA ALA A 220 -60.47 78.51 46.79
C ALA A 220 -60.65 79.06 48.21
N GLU A 221 -59.81 78.64 49.17
CA GLU A 221 -59.74 79.28 50.49
C GLU A 221 -59.28 80.74 50.40
N HIS A 222 -58.26 81.04 49.60
CA HIS A 222 -57.74 82.40 49.46
C HIS A 222 -58.76 83.33 48.78
N LEU A 223 -59.53 82.82 47.81
CA LEU A 223 -60.66 83.53 47.21
C LEU A 223 -61.77 83.79 48.24
N LYS A 224 -62.21 82.78 49.00
CA LYS A 224 -63.21 82.97 50.08
C LYS A 224 -62.75 83.97 51.14
N LYS A 225 -61.47 83.96 51.51
CA LYS A 225 -60.88 84.93 52.44
C LYS A 225 -60.95 86.34 51.84
N LEU A 226 -60.58 86.53 50.57
CA LEU A 226 -60.63 87.80 49.86
C LEU A 226 -62.08 88.32 49.67
N GLU A 227 -63.02 87.44 49.33
CA GLU A 227 -64.46 87.75 49.29
C GLU A 227 -64.98 88.20 50.66
N SER A 228 -64.54 87.55 51.74
CA SER A 228 -64.95 87.90 53.10
C SER A 228 -64.38 89.26 53.57
N SER A 229 -63.14 89.59 53.21
CA SER A 229 -62.56 90.91 53.50
C SER A 229 -63.24 91.99 52.67
N HIS A 230 -63.48 91.80 51.38
CA HIS A 230 -64.21 92.77 50.57
C HIS A 230 -65.66 92.97 51.05
N LYS A 231 -66.34 91.90 51.53
CA LYS A 231 -67.63 92.05 52.21
C LYS A 231 -67.54 92.92 53.46
N GLN A 232 -66.51 92.77 54.30
CA GLN A 232 -66.31 93.62 55.47
C GLN A 232 -65.98 95.08 55.08
N GLU A 233 -65.15 95.31 54.06
CA GLU A 233 -64.82 96.65 53.56
C GLU A 233 -66.05 97.39 53.00
N VAL A 234 -66.91 96.68 52.23
CA VAL A 234 -68.19 97.23 51.75
C VAL A 234 -69.09 97.57 52.93
N LEU A 235 -69.28 96.65 53.88
CA LEU A 235 -70.14 96.88 55.04
C LEU A 235 -69.65 98.05 55.91
N GLN A 236 -68.33 98.24 56.05
CA GLN A 236 -67.75 99.40 56.74
C GLN A 236 -68.04 100.72 55.99
N LYS A 237 -67.91 100.74 54.66
CA LYS A 237 -68.23 101.94 53.85
C LYS A 237 -69.73 102.27 53.87
N GLU A 238 -70.60 101.26 53.85
CA GLU A 238 -72.05 101.43 54.01
C GLU A 238 -72.42 101.98 55.40
N GLN A 239 -71.82 101.44 56.48
CA GLN A 239 -72.02 101.95 57.84
C GLN A 239 -71.48 103.39 58.02
N GLN A 240 -70.42 103.77 57.30
CA GLN A 240 -69.92 105.16 57.29
C GLN A 240 -70.90 106.10 56.57
N HIS A 241 -71.50 105.70 55.45
CA HIS A 241 -72.50 106.51 54.74
C HIS A 241 -73.83 106.61 55.50
N SER A 242 -74.27 105.53 56.16
CA SER A 242 -75.48 105.52 56.99
C SER A 242 -75.42 106.56 58.12
N LYS A 243 -74.27 106.64 58.82
CA LYS A 243 -74.06 107.59 59.92
C LYS A 243 -74.02 109.04 59.46
N THR A 244 -73.34 109.34 58.35
CA THR A 244 -73.27 110.73 57.86
C THR A 244 -74.62 111.25 57.39
N VAL A 245 -75.48 110.40 56.80
CA VAL A 245 -76.85 110.80 56.40
C VAL A 245 -77.73 111.11 57.63
N GLN A 246 -77.74 110.24 58.65
CA GLN A 246 -78.55 110.47 59.86
C GLN A 246 -78.16 111.75 60.61
N ASP A 247 -76.86 112.09 60.63
CA ASP A 247 -76.34 113.31 61.25
C ASP A 247 -76.77 114.61 60.54
N TRP A 248 -77.26 114.55 59.30
CA TRP A 248 -77.86 115.70 58.60
C TRP A 248 -79.38 115.80 58.85
N GLU A 249 -80.10 114.67 58.83
CA GLU A 249 -81.57 114.65 59.00
C GLU A 249 -82.02 115.08 60.41
N GLN A 250 -81.27 114.69 61.46
CA GLN A 250 -81.60 115.11 62.83
C GLN A 250 -81.39 116.61 63.09
N LYS A 251 -80.50 117.26 62.34
CA LYS A 251 -80.23 118.71 62.49
C LYS A 251 -81.32 119.56 61.83
N TYR A 252 -81.92 119.10 60.73
CA TYR A 252 -82.97 119.85 60.02
C TYR A 252 -84.35 119.76 60.67
N THR A 253 -84.60 118.76 61.53
CA THR A 253 -85.93 118.47 62.09
C THR A 253 -86.20 119.15 63.43
N LYS A 254 -85.20 119.28 64.32
CA LYS A 254 -85.40 119.94 65.64
C LYS A 254 -85.47 121.46 65.57
N SER A 255 -84.63 122.11 64.75
CA SER A 255 -84.65 123.57 64.58
C SER A 255 -85.93 124.11 63.91
N MET A 256 -86.87 123.26 63.50
CA MET A 256 -88.22 123.67 63.09
C MET A 256 -89.27 123.61 64.23
N GLN A 257 -88.93 123.00 65.37
CA GLN A 257 -89.82 122.80 66.51
C GLN A 257 -89.59 123.82 67.65
N ASP A 258 -88.35 124.32 67.77
CA ASP A 258 -87.92 125.28 68.81
C ASP A 258 -88.53 126.70 68.69
N LEU A 259 -89.47 126.93 67.76
CA LEU A 259 -89.98 128.27 67.41
C LEU A 259 -91.47 128.53 67.71
N LYS A 260 -92.15 127.68 68.49
CA LYS A 260 -93.61 127.78 68.68
C LYS A 260 -94.19 127.71 70.09
N GLN A 261 -93.39 127.54 71.16
CA GLN A 261 -93.93 127.53 72.53
C GLN A 261 -93.07 128.19 73.63
N GLU A 262 -92.03 128.96 73.29
CA GLU A 262 -91.25 129.75 74.27
C GLU A 262 -92.03 130.93 74.91
N HIS A 263 -93.26 131.20 74.49
CA HIS A 263 -94.07 132.30 75.03
C HIS A 263 -95.48 131.87 75.45
N ALA A 264 -95.62 131.27 76.64
CA ALA A 264 -96.45 131.82 77.72
C ALA A 264 -96.52 130.97 79.01
N LYS A 265 -96.04 131.54 80.12
CA LYS A 265 -96.65 131.46 81.47
C LYS A 265 -96.85 130.07 82.13
N SER A 266 -95.80 129.58 82.79
CA SER A 266 -95.73 129.45 84.27
C SER A 266 -94.34 128.91 84.65
N ALA A 267 -93.61 129.40 85.67
CA ALA A 267 -93.95 130.37 86.71
C ALA A 267 -95.24 130.02 87.49
N GLN A 268 -95.18 129.02 88.37
CA GLN A 268 -95.19 129.23 89.82
C GLN A 268 -95.04 127.91 90.61
N GLU A 269 -94.08 127.89 91.53
CA GLU A 269 -93.99 127.10 92.78
C GLU A 269 -93.74 125.58 92.85
N LEU A 270 -93.03 125.25 93.95
CA LEU A 270 -92.80 123.99 94.67
C LEU A 270 -92.13 122.84 93.89
N GLU A 271 -90.87 122.47 94.14
CA GLU A 271 -90.13 122.20 95.40
C GLU A 271 -90.55 120.92 96.13
N GLN A 272 -89.65 119.91 96.11
CA GLN A 272 -89.34 118.85 97.09
C GLN A 272 -88.94 117.52 96.40
N ARG A 273 -88.11 116.62 96.94
CA ARG A 273 -86.91 116.73 97.82
C ARG A 273 -86.28 115.32 97.98
N HIS A 274 -84.95 115.20 97.84
CA HIS A 274 -84.07 114.14 98.40
C HIS A 274 -84.27 112.64 98.02
N GLY A 275 -83.23 111.81 98.34
CA GLY A 275 -83.23 110.34 98.24
C GLY A 275 -82.02 109.72 97.51
N ALA A 276 -80.79 110.25 97.63
CA ALA A 276 -79.80 109.87 98.68
C ALA A 276 -79.30 108.40 98.56
N THR A 277 -78.14 108.16 97.89
CA THR A 277 -76.79 107.83 98.48
C THR A 277 -76.70 106.45 99.17
N VAL A 278 -75.71 105.58 98.92
CA VAL A 278 -74.27 105.55 99.35
C VAL A 278 -73.64 104.35 98.57
N GLN A 279 -72.45 104.39 97.94
CA GLN A 279 -71.08 104.14 98.51
C GLN A 279 -70.93 102.76 99.22
N ASP A 280 -69.79 102.05 99.30
CA ASP A 280 -68.38 102.18 98.85
C ASP A 280 -67.95 100.80 98.26
N LEU A 281 -66.95 100.60 97.38
CA LEU A 281 -65.50 100.89 97.44
C LEU A 281 -64.75 100.32 98.67
N GLU A 282 -64.18 99.12 98.56
CA GLU A 282 -62.91 98.86 99.27
C GLU A 282 -61.96 97.91 98.53
N LYS A 283 -60.71 97.85 99.01
CA LYS A 283 -59.50 97.81 98.17
C LYS A 283 -58.56 96.68 98.62
N GLN A 284 -58.22 95.78 97.69
CA GLN A 284 -56.98 94.99 97.56
C GLN A 284 -56.31 94.39 98.84
N LEU A 285 -55.94 93.09 98.83
CA LEU A 285 -54.52 92.65 98.78
C LEU A 285 -54.26 91.12 98.88
N SER A 286 -53.08 90.75 98.35
CA SER A 286 -52.17 89.63 98.71
C SER A 286 -52.67 88.20 99.01
N GLU A 287 -52.44 87.32 98.03
CA GLU A 287 -51.52 86.14 98.08
C GLU A 287 -51.53 85.06 99.19
N GLN A 288 -51.45 83.80 98.72
CA GLN A 288 -51.00 82.57 99.42
C GLN A 288 -51.94 82.06 100.57
N ARG A 289 -52.05 80.76 100.90
CA ARG A 289 -51.19 79.59 100.63
C ARG A 289 -51.99 78.28 100.78
N ASN A 290 -51.51 77.18 100.17
CA ASN A 290 -52.09 75.84 100.38
C ASN A 290 -51.83 75.28 101.79
N ARG A 291 -52.88 74.84 102.50
CA ARG A 291 -52.99 73.58 103.28
C ARG A 291 -54.29 73.55 104.11
N GLY A 292 -54.94 72.39 104.17
CA GLY A 292 -56.09 72.15 105.06
C GLY A 292 -56.78 70.84 104.68
N GLY A 293 -56.88 69.92 105.63
CA GLY A 293 -57.54 68.63 105.41
C GLY A 293 -58.13 68.05 106.69
N GLN A 294 -59.01 67.07 106.49
CA GLN A 294 -59.63 66.19 107.49
C GLN A 294 -60.72 66.76 108.43
N LEU A 295 -61.67 65.86 108.71
CA LEU A 295 -62.63 65.78 109.82
C LEU A 295 -63.85 66.75 109.90
N GLN A 296 -64.94 66.23 109.31
CA GLN A 296 -66.09 65.69 110.07
C GLN A 296 -67.09 66.65 110.75
N SER A 297 -68.20 66.90 110.06
CA SER A 297 -69.57 66.73 110.59
C SER A 297 -70.54 66.55 109.40
N ARG A 298 -71.45 65.56 109.32
CA ARG A 298 -72.45 64.96 110.24
C ARG A 298 -73.79 65.70 110.24
N LEU A 299 -74.88 64.92 110.07
CA LEU A 299 -76.25 65.17 110.54
C LEU A 299 -76.96 66.37 109.87
N SER A 300 -78.29 66.48 109.83
CA SER A 300 -79.45 65.63 110.23
C SER A 300 -80.64 66.07 109.33
N THR A 301 -81.89 65.60 109.36
CA THR A 301 -82.76 64.75 110.23
C THR A 301 -83.62 63.87 109.28
N THR A 302 -84.07 62.64 109.55
CA THR A 302 -84.68 61.97 110.72
C THR A 302 -86.01 62.55 111.21
N GLU A 303 -87.08 62.23 110.49
CA GLU A 303 -88.46 62.18 111.03
C GLU A 303 -89.04 60.77 110.70
N LYS A 304 -89.66 59.97 111.59
CA LYS A 304 -90.67 60.17 112.67
C LYS A 304 -92.11 59.94 112.16
N GLU A 305 -93.07 59.33 112.88
CA GLU A 305 -93.14 58.71 114.25
C GLU A 305 -93.60 57.22 114.16
N LEU A 306 -94.27 56.49 115.09
CA LEU A 306 -95.19 56.79 116.20
C LEU A 306 -95.24 55.58 117.19
N THR A 307 -94.39 55.52 118.23
CA THR A 307 -94.59 55.92 119.66
C THR A 307 -95.48 55.05 120.57
N ALA A 308 -94.95 54.64 121.73
CA ALA A 308 -95.53 54.78 123.10
C ALA A 308 -94.87 53.77 124.10
N ALA A 309 -94.63 54.07 125.38
CA ALA A 309 -94.48 55.36 126.08
C ALA A 309 -93.88 55.14 127.51
N LYS A 310 -92.95 56.02 127.94
CA LYS A 310 -92.87 56.65 129.29
C LYS A 310 -92.69 55.75 130.54
N ALA A 311 -92.31 56.20 131.74
CA ALA A 311 -91.80 57.47 132.30
C ALA A 311 -91.11 57.15 133.66
N GLU A 312 -90.34 57.98 134.37
CA GLU A 312 -89.39 59.08 134.09
C GLU A 312 -88.76 59.51 135.45
N SER A 313 -87.81 60.47 135.47
CA SER A 313 -87.25 61.14 136.68
C SER A 313 -86.19 60.35 137.51
N VAL A 314 -84.95 60.75 137.84
CA VAL A 314 -84.11 61.99 137.80
C VAL A 314 -83.61 62.39 139.21
N LYS A 315 -82.28 62.30 139.38
CA LYS A 315 -81.39 63.07 140.28
C LYS A 315 -81.36 62.85 141.82
N LEU A 316 -80.15 62.46 142.23
CA LEU A 316 -79.23 63.16 143.17
C LEU A 316 -79.15 62.77 144.66
N LYS A 317 -77.87 62.74 145.07
CA LYS A 317 -77.26 63.03 146.37
C LYS A 317 -77.31 61.98 147.49
N GLU A 318 -76.11 61.50 147.78
CA GLU A 318 -75.65 61.19 149.14
C GLU A 318 -75.98 62.34 150.10
N GLU A 319 -76.48 62.02 151.29
CA GLU A 319 -75.79 62.22 152.58
C GLU A 319 -76.75 61.91 153.75
N LEU A 320 -76.27 61.15 154.74
CA LEU A 320 -76.13 61.61 156.16
C LEU A 320 -75.85 60.41 157.11
N GLN A 321 -74.74 60.46 157.84
CA GLN A 321 -74.44 59.55 158.97
C GLN A 321 -75.11 60.04 160.26
N LEU A 322 -75.47 59.15 161.22
CA LEU A 322 -74.79 58.93 162.53
C LEU A 322 -75.60 58.07 163.55
N SER A 323 -74.90 57.51 164.56
CA SER A 323 -75.37 57.19 165.94
C SER A 323 -76.25 55.94 166.24
N LYS A 324 -76.19 55.26 167.42
CA LYS A 324 -75.13 55.01 168.46
C LYS A 324 -75.62 54.11 169.65
N GLN A 325 -74.83 53.11 170.10
CA GLN A 325 -74.76 52.49 171.49
C GLN A 325 -76.08 51.82 172.05
N GLN A 326 -76.20 51.04 173.16
CA GLN A 326 -75.39 50.19 174.09
C GLN A 326 -76.36 49.11 174.74
N GLY A 327 -76.11 48.25 175.75
CA GLY A 327 -75.04 47.99 176.77
C GLY A 327 -75.37 46.77 177.69
N ASP A 328 -74.73 46.61 178.87
CA ASP A 328 -74.66 45.37 179.68
C ASP A 328 -75.44 45.31 181.04
N ALA A 329 -75.55 44.13 181.69
CA ALA A 329 -75.06 43.83 183.09
C ALA A 329 -75.80 42.71 183.92
N SER A 330 -75.07 42.08 184.87
CA SER A 330 -75.48 41.25 186.05
C SER A 330 -76.04 39.82 185.81
N GLN A 331 -75.48 38.68 186.27
CA GLN A 331 -74.92 38.17 187.57
C GLN A 331 -75.97 37.50 188.50
N GLN A 332 -75.89 36.18 188.78
CA GLN A 332 -75.18 35.48 189.90
C GLN A 332 -75.85 35.74 191.29
N GLU A 333 -76.20 34.76 192.16
CA GLU A 333 -75.65 33.41 192.43
C GLU A 333 -76.70 32.32 192.83
N LEU A 334 -76.23 31.20 193.42
CA LEU A 334 -76.92 30.12 194.19
C LEU A 334 -77.79 29.12 193.39
N ARG A 335 -77.29 28.16 192.59
CA ARG A 335 -75.98 27.48 192.41
C ARG A 335 -75.60 26.26 193.29
N SER A 336 -76.16 26.03 194.48
CA SER A 336 -75.64 24.97 195.38
C SER A 336 -76.19 23.55 195.14
N PHE A 337 -77.48 23.37 194.90
CA PHE A 337 -78.11 22.03 194.76
C PHE A 337 -78.27 21.52 193.33
N ARG A 338 -78.06 22.38 192.32
CA ARG A 338 -78.23 22.04 190.90
C ARG A 338 -77.10 21.13 190.36
N THR A 339 -75.91 21.22 190.96
CA THR A 339 -74.65 20.65 190.47
C THR A 339 -74.52 19.13 190.59
N LYS A 340 -75.31 18.46 191.44
CA LYS A 340 -75.35 16.99 191.52
C LYS A 340 -76.44 16.33 190.66
N ALA A 341 -77.34 17.12 190.07
CA ALA A 341 -78.36 16.63 189.12
C ALA A 341 -77.97 16.88 187.65
N GLU A 342 -77.30 17.99 187.35
CA GLU A 342 -76.89 18.34 185.98
C GLU A 342 -75.72 17.49 185.42
N GLY A 343 -75.09 16.64 186.22
CA GLY A 343 -73.99 15.78 185.77
C GLY A 343 -74.46 14.70 184.78
N LEU A 344 -75.31 13.79 185.25
CA LEU A 344 -75.80 12.63 184.47
C LEU A 344 -76.71 13.02 183.30
N ALA A 345 -77.18 14.27 183.23
CA ALA A 345 -77.93 14.77 182.08
C ALA A 345 -77.03 15.19 180.91
N LYS A 346 -75.76 15.60 181.16
CA LYS A 346 -74.88 16.18 180.12
C LYS A 346 -74.17 15.15 179.25
N GLU A 347 -73.98 13.92 179.73
CA GLU A 347 -73.31 12.86 178.98
C GLU A 347 -74.15 12.32 177.80
N LEU A 348 -75.48 12.38 177.90
CA LEU A 348 -76.40 11.92 176.83
C LEU A 348 -76.63 12.93 175.70
N GLU A 349 -76.36 14.22 175.92
CA GLU A 349 -76.50 15.27 174.89
C GLU A 349 -75.26 15.32 173.97
N GLY A 350 -74.06 15.12 174.54
CA GLY A 350 -72.78 15.22 173.81
C GLY A 350 -72.66 14.24 172.64
N LEU A 351 -73.00 12.97 172.87
CA LEU A 351 -72.91 11.89 171.87
C LEU A 351 -73.80 12.11 170.64
N LYS A 352 -74.80 13.01 170.69
CA LYS A 352 -75.62 13.38 169.51
C LYS A 352 -74.95 14.42 168.62
N GLN A 353 -74.14 15.33 169.15
CA GLN A 353 -73.51 16.39 168.35
C GLN A 353 -72.30 15.92 167.54
N GLU A 354 -71.64 14.83 167.96
CA GLU A 354 -70.48 14.28 167.23
C GLU A 354 -70.90 13.51 165.98
N SER A 355 -72.06 12.85 166.00
CA SER A 355 -72.62 12.11 164.86
C SER A 355 -72.82 13.00 163.62
N GLY A 356 -73.37 14.22 163.80
CA GLY A 356 -73.68 15.12 162.68
C GLY A 356 -72.45 15.63 161.92
N LYS A 357 -71.33 15.88 162.61
CA LYS A 357 -70.09 16.38 161.98
C LYS A 357 -69.46 15.35 161.04
N SER A 358 -69.66 14.06 161.31
CA SER A 358 -69.11 12.95 160.52
C SER A 358 -69.82 12.72 159.16
N GLU A 359 -71.01 13.28 158.95
CA GLU A 359 -71.70 13.21 157.66
C GLU A 359 -71.28 14.32 156.68
N GLU A 360 -70.99 15.53 157.19
CA GLU A 360 -70.59 16.66 156.33
C GLU A 360 -69.20 16.48 155.72
N GLU A 361 -68.24 15.94 156.48
CA GLU A 361 -66.91 15.60 155.95
C GLU A 361 -66.97 14.52 154.86
N ARG A 362 -67.85 13.52 155.04
CA ARG A 362 -68.09 12.47 154.03
C ARG A 362 -68.57 13.04 152.69
N ARG A 363 -69.45 14.05 152.72
CA ARG A 363 -69.93 14.74 151.51
C ARG A 363 -68.82 15.54 150.80
N ARG A 364 -67.87 16.14 151.54
CA ARG A 364 -66.71 16.83 150.95
C ARG A 364 -65.78 15.88 150.19
N LEU A 365 -65.42 14.75 150.81
CA LEU A 365 -64.53 13.76 150.19
C LEU A 365 -65.13 13.15 148.91
N GLN A 366 -66.43 12.86 148.91
CA GLN A 366 -67.11 12.31 147.74
C GLN A 366 -67.05 13.24 146.51
N LYS A 367 -67.07 14.56 146.70
CA LYS A 367 -66.98 15.53 145.59
C LYS A 367 -65.59 15.57 144.97
N LEU A 368 -64.53 15.60 145.80
CA LEU A 368 -63.13 15.56 145.32
C LEU A 368 -62.83 14.31 144.49
N VAL A 369 -63.40 13.16 144.84
CA VAL A 369 -63.26 11.91 144.07
C VAL A 369 -63.94 12.02 142.69
N VAL A 370 -65.07 12.70 142.56
CA VAL A 370 -65.72 12.92 141.26
C VAL A 370 -64.87 13.85 140.39
N ASP A 371 -64.39 14.97 140.95
CA ASP A 371 -63.60 15.95 140.20
C ASP A 371 -62.26 15.35 139.71
N ALA A 372 -61.60 14.52 140.53
CA ALA A 372 -60.38 13.79 140.15
C ALA A 372 -60.62 12.71 139.07
N ASN A 373 -61.77 12.04 139.07
CA ASN A 373 -62.13 11.11 137.99
C ASN A 373 -62.41 11.84 136.66
N GLN A 374 -62.93 13.07 136.70
CA GLN A 374 -63.13 13.88 135.49
C GLN A 374 -61.81 14.37 134.88
N THR A 375 -60.83 14.79 135.69
CA THR A 375 -59.51 15.18 135.17
C THR A 375 -58.74 13.98 134.61
N SER A 376 -58.79 12.83 135.29
CA SER A 376 -58.19 11.59 134.80
C SER A 376 -58.76 11.14 133.44
N ARG A 377 -60.08 11.24 133.24
CA ARG A 377 -60.69 10.97 131.91
C ARG A 377 -60.21 11.91 130.82
N LYS A 378 -60.14 13.22 131.08
CA LYS A 378 -59.63 14.20 130.10
C LYS A 378 -58.19 13.91 129.70
N GLN A 379 -57.33 13.57 130.67
CA GLN A 379 -55.96 13.16 130.38
C GLN A 379 -55.90 11.85 129.58
N GLN A 380 -56.82 10.91 129.81
CA GLN A 380 -56.92 9.68 129.03
C GLN A 380 -57.42 9.93 127.59
N GLU A 381 -58.36 10.86 127.40
CA GLU A 381 -58.85 11.33 126.09
C GLU A 381 -57.74 12.09 125.33
N GLU A 382 -56.97 12.95 125.99
CA GLU A 382 -55.81 13.65 125.43
C GLU A 382 -54.69 12.67 125.06
N LEU A 383 -54.39 11.67 125.89
CA LEU A 383 -53.43 10.60 125.57
C LEU A 383 -53.90 9.74 124.40
N GLN A 384 -55.19 9.42 124.30
CA GLN A 384 -55.74 8.70 123.15
C GLN A 384 -55.63 9.54 121.87
N ARG A 385 -56.01 10.82 121.92
CA ARG A 385 -55.86 11.75 120.80
C ARG A 385 -54.40 11.87 120.35
N LEU A 386 -53.47 12.12 121.28
CA LEU A 386 -52.04 12.20 120.99
C LEU A 386 -51.49 10.89 120.44
N SER A 387 -51.97 9.73 120.91
CA SER A 387 -51.56 8.43 120.36
C SER A 387 -52.07 8.21 118.93
N GLY A 388 -53.27 8.69 118.60
CA GLY A 388 -53.81 8.68 117.24
C GLY A 388 -53.07 9.65 116.31
N GLU A 389 -52.73 10.85 116.79
CA GLU A 389 -51.86 11.79 116.07
C GLU A 389 -50.48 11.15 115.81
N LEU A 390 -49.85 10.54 116.81
CA LEU A 390 -48.54 9.89 116.68
C LEU A 390 -48.59 8.67 115.74
N GLN A 391 -49.70 7.91 115.72
CA GLN A 391 -49.94 6.88 114.70
C GLN A 391 -50.07 7.49 113.29
N SER A 392 -50.79 8.60 113.12
CA SER A 392 -50.94 9.27 111.82
C SER A 392 -49.62 9.84 111.29
N TRP A 393 -48.78 10.39 112.17
CA TRP A 393 -47.43 10.84 111.84
C TRP A 393 -46.53 9.66 111.49
N ARG A 394 -46.69 8.51 112.16
CA ARG A 394 -45.95 7.29 111.82
C ARG A 394 -46.34 6.73 110.46
N THR A 395 -47.64 6.59 110.17
CA THR A 395 -48.09 6.13 108.85
C THR A 395 -47.68 7.08 107.74
N LEU A 396 -47.73 8.39 107.97
CA LEU A 396 -47.23 9.39 107.02
C LEU A 396 -45.71 9.30 106.85
N ALA A 397 -44.94 9.09 107.91
CA ALA A 397 -43.49 8.93 107.83
C ALA A 397 -43.08 7.61 107.14
N ASP A 398 -43.87 6.55 107.29
CA ASP A 398 -43.63 5.27 106.60
C ASP A 398 -44.04 5.38 105.12
N GLN A 399 -45.14 6.07 104.78
CA GLN A 399 -45.48 6.44 103.38
C GLN A 399 -44.40 7.31 102.72
N ARG A 400 -43.87 8.33 103.42
CA ARG A 400 -42.78 9.15 102.88
C ARG A 400 -41.49 8.36 102.64
N LYS A 401 -41.22 7.29 103.39
CA LYS A 401 -40.08 6.38 103.12
C LYS A 401 -40.31 5.55 101.86
N GLU A 402 -41.55 5.08 101.65
CA GLU A 402 -41.95 4.32 100.47
C GLU A 402 -41.83 5.22 99.22
N GLU A 403 -42.38 6.44 99.26
CA GLU A 403 -42.18 7.46 98.22
C GLU A 403 -40.70 7.80 97.96
N THR A 404 -39.86 7.96 99.00
CA THR A 404 -38.42 8.17 98.78
C THR A 404 -37.73 6.95 98.21
N GLY A 405 -38.13 5.73 98.59
CA GLY A 405 -37.58 4.50 98.04
C GLY A 405 -37.94 4.29 96.56
N GLU A 406 -39.18 4.59 96.18
CA GLU A 406 -39.61 4.62 94.78
C GLU A 406 -38.83 5.68 93.97
N LEU A 407 -38.62 6.88 94.53
CA LEU A 407 -37.85 7.94 93.88
C LEU A 407 -36.35 7.60 93.79
N GLU A 408 -35.75 7.01 94.83
CA GLU A 408 -34.35 6.54 94.83
C GLU A 408 -34.15 5.42 93.81
N MET A 409 -35.04 4.43 93.79
CA MET A 409 -35.05 3.37 92.77
C MET A 409 -35.20 3.97 91.37
N ARG A 410 -36.12 4.92 91.17
CA ARG A 410 -36.30 5.59 89.87
C ARG A 410 -35.12 6.46 89.46
N ILE A 411 -34.38 7.03 90.41
CA ILE A 411 -33.11 7.72 90.14
C ILE A 411 -32.05 6.71 89.70
N VAL A 412 -31.94 5.54 90.33
CA VAL A 412 -31.02 4.47 89.90
C VAL A 412 -31.37 3.96 88.49
N GLU A 413 -32.64 3.66 88.21
CA GLU A 413 -33.11 3.28 86.86
C GLU A 413 -32.75 4.35 85.80
N LEU A 414 -32.88 5.63 86.14
CA LEU A 414 -32.52 6.73 85.25
C LEU A 414 -31.01 6.94 85.12
N MET A 415 -30.22 6.60 86.14
CA MET A 415 -28.76 6.61 86.09
C MET A 415 -28.22 5.46 85.23
N GLU A 416 -28.72 4.23 85.40
CA GLU A 416 -28.39 3.08 84.55
C GLU A 416 -28.82 3.31 83.09
N ALA A 417 -30.00 3.91 82.88
CA ALA A 417 -30.44 4.33 81.55
C ALA A 417 -29.55 5.43 80.96
N ASN A 418 -29.12 6.43 81.75
CA ASN A 418 -28.21 7.46 81.27
C ASN A 418 -26.79 6.91 81.00
N GLU A 419 -26.27 6.01 81.82
CA GLU A 419 -24.98 5.35 81.62
C GLU A 419 -24.99 4.52 80.34
N SER A 420 -26.03 3.70 80.11
CA SER A 420 -26.19 2.96 78.83
C SER A 420 -26.41 3.87 77.62
N LEU A 421 -27.02 5.05 77.78
CA LEU A 421 -27.09 6.07 76.72
C LEU A 421 -25.75 6.78 76.48
N GLU A 422 -24.92 6.98 77.51
CA GLU A 422 -23.57 7.50 77.37
C GLU A 422 -22.62 6.47 76.76
N GLU A 423 -22.72 5.20 77.10
CA GLU A 423 -22.04 4.10 76.40
C GLU A 423 -22.50 3.99 74.95
N GLY A 424 -23.80 4.06 74.70
CA GLY A 424 -24.35 4.11 73.34
C GLY A 424 -23.88 5.32 72.53
N MET A 425 -23.79 6.50 73.15
CA MET A 425 -23.23 7.70 72.50
C MET A 425 -21.71 7.61 72.27
N LYS A 426 -20.96 6.95 73.17
CA LYS A 426 -19.52 6.67 72.96
C LYS A 426 -19.35 5.69 71.79
N GLY A 427 -20.11 4.59 71.77
CA GLY A 427 -20.10 3.63 70.67
C GLY A 427 -20.45 4.28 69.33
N LEU A 428 -21.48 5.12 69.27
CA LEU A 428 -21.83 5.88 68.06
C LEU A 428 -20.76 6.92 67.68
N GLN A 429 -20.05 7.53 68.64
CA GLN A 429 -18.92 8.41 68.36
C GLN A 429 -17.73 7.63 67.80
N ASP A 430 -17.40 6.47 68.36
CA ASP A 430 -16.34 5.59 67.88
C ASP A 430 -16.66 5.02 66.49
N GLU A 431 -17.91 4.62 66.23
CA GLU A 431 -18.39 4.25 64.89
C GLU A 431 -18.27 5.42 63.90
N ILE A 432 -18.68 6.63 64.28
CA ILE A 432 -18.51 7.84 63.44
C ILE A 432 -17.03 8.12 63.19
N HIS A 433 -16.15 7.90 64.17
CA HIS A 433 -14.70 8.05 64.00
C HIS A 433 -14.12 7.01 63.05
N VAL A 434 -14.49 5.72 63.16
CA VAL A 434 -14.06 4.67 62.24
C VAL A 434 -14.57 4.94 60.82
N MET A 435 -15.86 5.25 60.66
CA MET A 435 -16.46 5.60 59.36
C MET A 435 -15.82 6.84 58.73
N LYS A 436 -15.38 7.81 59.55
CA LYS A 436 -14.64 8.97 59.09
C LYS A 436 -13.22 8.59 58.65
N ASP A 437 -12.48 7.81 59.44
CA ASP A 437 -11.13 7.35 59.08
C ASP A 437 -11.15 6.50 57.80
N GLU A 438 -12.18 5.67 57.60
CA GLU A 438 -12.40 4.92 56.36
C GLU A 438 -12.76 5.82 55.17
N ALA A 439 -13.54 6.89 55.39
CA ALA A 439 -13.80 7.91 54.37
C ALA A 439 -12.53 8.71 54.01
N ASP A 440 -11.73 9.13 55.00
CA ASP A 440 -10.48 9.87 54.79
C ASP A 440 -9.40 8.99 54.10
N ARG A 441 -9.37 7.67 54.39
CA ARG A 441 -8.59 6.68 53.60
C ARG A 441 -9.09 6.58 52.16
N SER A 442 -10.40 6.39 51.96
CA SER A 442 -11.02 6.29 50.63
C SER A 442 -10.80 7.56 49.79
N ILE A 443 -10.79 8.74 50.42
CA ILE A 443 -10.46 10.02 49.78
C ILE A 443 -8.97 10.07 49.41
N SER A 444 -8.08 9.52 50.23
CA SER A 444 -6.64 9.48 49.98
C SER A 444 -6.29 8.52 48.84
N GLU A 445 -6.84 7.30 48.85
CA GLU A 445 -6.71 6.31 47.76
C GLU A 445 -7.29 6.85 46.44
N ARG A 446 -8.42 7.57 46.50
CA ARG A 446 -8.99 8.25 45.33
C ARG A 446 -8.09 9.38 44.81
N ARG A 447 -7.32 10.06 45.68
CA ARG A 447 -6.36 11.09 45.25
C ARG A 447 -5.16 10.47 44.56
N THR A 448 -4.54 9.42 45.14
CA THR A 448 -3.41 8.73 44.50
C THR A 448 -3.82 8.14 43.16
N ALA A 449 -4.98 7.48 43.08
CA ALA A 449 -5.53 6.99 41.80
C ALA A 449 -5.84 8.12 40.79
N GLN A 450 -6.20 9.33 41.25
CA GLN A 450 -6.36 10.51 40.40
C GLN A 450 -5.04 11.18 39.99
N GLU A 451 -3.94 10.87 40.67
CA GLU A 451 -2.58 11.35 40.33
C GLU A 451 -1.92 10.35 39.37
N GLU A 452 -2.01 9.05 39.66
CA GLU A 452 -1.66 7.95 38.75
C GLU A 452 -2.39 8.06 37.40
N LEU A 453 -3.70 8.36 37.41
CA LEU A 453 -4.46 8.56 36.17
C LEU A 453 -3.94 9.75 35.34
N LYS A 454 -3.46 10.83 35.97
CA LYS A 454 -2.87 11.97 35.25
C LYS A 454 -1.50 11.63 34.69
N GLU A 455 -0.67 10.89 35.43
CA GLU A 455 0.60 10.39 34.91
C GLU A 455 0.39 9.43 33.73
N LEU A 456 -0.61 8.55 33.81
CA LEU A 456 -0.98 7.64 32.72
C LEU A 456 -1.53 8.41 31.51
N GLN A 457 -2.34 9.45 31.72
CA GLN A 457 -2.79 10.34 30.64
C GLN A 457 -1.62 11.07 29.97
N LEU A 458 -0.71 11.65 30.76
CA LEU A 458 0.43 12.40 30.22
C LEU A 458 1.40 11.48 29.46
N ARG A 459 1.66 10.27 29.97
CA ARG A 459 2.44 9.24 29.23
C ARG A 459 1.70 8.73 27.99
N TYR A 460 0.36 8.65 28.01
CA TYR A 460 -0.42 8.32 26.83
C TYR A 460 -0.27 9.41 25.76
N GLU A 461 -0.40 10.69 26.13
CA GLU A 461 -0.16 11.81 25.21
C GLU A 461 1.28 11.89 24.70
N GLU A 462 2.28 11.42 25.46
CA GLU A 462 3.67 11.29 25.00
C GLU A 462 3.82 10.15 23.99
N LEU A 463 3.21 8.99 24.25
CA LEU A 463 3.19 7.84 23.33
C LEU A 463 2.40 8.13 22.05
N GLU A 464 1.30 8.87 22.13
CA GLU A 464 0.49 9.32 20.99
C GLU A 464 1.33 10.21 20.07
N LYS A 465 2.00 11.24 20.61
CA LYS A 465 2.95 12.08 19.85
C LYS A 465 4.10 11.27 19.23
N LEU A 466 4.68 10.33 19.96
CA LEU A 466 5.71 9.44 19.42
C LEU A 466 5.19 8.53 18.30
N SER A 467 3.92 8.12 18.34
CA SER A 467 3.28 7.37 17.26
C SER A 467 2.94 8.24 16.04
N GLU A 468 2.55 9.50 16.24
CA GLU A 468 2.40 10.48 15.15
C GLU A 468 3.76 10.74 14.46
N GLU A 469 4.82 10.99 15.23
CA GLU A 469 6.16 11.15 14.66
C GLU A 469 6.67 9.88 13.95
N ALA A 470 6.32 8.68 14.45
CA ALA A 470 6.65 7.43 13.79
C ALA A 470 5.90 7.29 12.45
N GLY A 471 4.59 7.57 12.44
CA GLY A 471 3.78 7.56 11.22
C GLY A 471 4.27 8.56 10.16
N VAL A 472 4.68 9.76 10.56
CA VAL A 472 5.29 10.75 9.64
C VAL A 472 6.61 10.21 9.04
N ARG A 473 7.45 9.54 9.84
CA ARG A 473 8.70 8.90 9.34
C ARG A 473 8.42 7.71 8.42
N GLU A 474 7.36 6.93 8.70
CA GLU A 474 6.91 5.83 7.83
C GLU A 474 6.35 6.36 6.51
N GLU A 475 5.61 7.47 6.53
CA GLU A 475 5.19 8.18 5.30
C GLU A 475 6.41 8.74 4.52
N GLU A 476 7.38 9.36 5.19
CA GLU A 476 8.59 9.91 4.55
C GLU A 476 9.44 8.81 3.91
N THR A 477 9.66 7.69 4.61
CA THR A 477 10.37 6.54 4.03
C THR A 477 9.57 5.91 2.89
N SER A 478 8.24 5.81 2.98
CA SER A 478 7.39 5.32 1.89
C SER A 478 7.47 6.22 0.63
N LYS A 479 7.51 7.55 0.81
CA LYS A 479 7.71 8.51 -0.29
C LYS A 479 9.10 8.35 -0.92
N LEU A 480 10.15 8.13 -0.12
CA LEU A 480 11.51 7.86 -0.61
C LEU A 480 11.60 6.51 -1.35
N TYR A 481 10.91 5.47 -0.89
CA TYR A 481 10.86 4.18 -1.59
C TYR A 481 10.13 4.30 -2.94
N ALA A 482 8.99 5.00 -3.00
CA ALA A 482 8.29 5.25 -4.26
C ALA A 482 9.15 6.05 -5.26
N MET A 483 9.88 7.07 -4.80
CA MET A 483 10.85 7.79 -5.65
C MET A 483 11.98 6.88 -6.15
N LEU A 484 12.50 5.98 -5.30
CA LEU A 484 13.53 5.02 -5.69
C LEU A 484 13.01 3.98 -6.69
N GLU A 485 11.72 3.63 -6.62
CA GLU A 485 11.03 2.74 -7.56
C GLU A 485 10.83 3.42 -8.93
N GLU A 486 10.44 4.70 -8.96
CA GLU A 486 10.42 5.53 -10.19
C GLU A 486 11.83 5.72 -10.80
N GLU A 487 12.86 5.93 -9.98
CA GLU A 487 14.26 5.97 -10.44
C GLU A 487 14.72 4.61 -10.98
N TYR A 488 14.34 3.50 -10.33
CA TYR A 488 14.64 2.15 -10.82
C TYR A 488 13.96 1.87 -12.16
N ASP A 489 12.67 2.19 -12.30
CA ASP A 489 11.92 1.99 -13.53
C ASP A 489 12.45 2.85 -14.68
N THR A 490 12.82 4.11 -14.43
CA THR A 490 13.41 4.96 -15.48
C THR A 490 14.80 4.45 -15.91
N VAL A 491 15.63 3.96 -14.98
CA VAL A 491 16.92 3.32 -15.32
C VAL A 491 16.72 1.98 -16.04
N SER A 492 15.73 1.17 -15.63
CA SER A 492 15.38 -0.09 -16.26
C SER A 492 14.93 0.10 -17.71
N ASN A 493 14.04 1.07 -17.96
CA ASN A 493 13.60 1.46 -19.31
C ASN A 493 14.76 1.98 -20.16
N GLN A 494 15.67 2.80 -19.60
CA GLN A 494 16.88 3.25 -20.30
C GLN A 494 17.82 2.09 -20.66
N LEU A 495 18.00 1.11 -19.76
CA LEU A 495 18.78 -0.09 -20.03
C LEU A 495 18.14 -0.97 -21.11
N GLU A 496 16.81 -1.07 -21.16
CA GLU A 496 16.13 -1.80 -22.23
C GLU A 496 16.18 -1.06 -23.57
N GLU A 497 16.08 0.27 -23.60
CA GLU A 497 16.37 1.06 -24.79
C GLU A 497 17.81 0.87 -25.29
N LEU A 498 18.80 0.86 -24.39
CA LEU A 498 20.20 0.62 -24.74
C LEU A 498 20.41 -0.80 -25.28
N ARG A 499 19.74 -1.82 -24.70
CA ARG A 499 19.74 -3.19 -25.22
C ARG A 499 19.13 -3.27 -26.62
N LYS A 500 18.00 -2.59 -26.88
CA LYS A 500 17.36 -2.53 -28.20
C LYS A 500 18.26 -1.84 -29.24
N LYS A 501 18.91 -0.74 -28.86
CA LYS A 501 19.89 -0.03 -29.72
C LYS A 501 21.13 -0.89 -30.01
N ALA A 502 21.63 -1.62 -29.01
CA ALA A 502 22.75 -2.55 -29.17
C ALA A 502 22.37 -3.72 -30.11
N ALA A 503 21.23 -4.36 -29.91
CA ALA A 503 20.74 -5.44 -30.76
C ALA A 503 20.58 -5.00 -32.22
N ALA A 504 19.96 -3.84 -32.47
CA ALA A 504 19.84 -3.27 -33.82
C ALA A 504 21.21 -2.96 -34.45
N SER A 505 22.21 -2.55 -33.65
CA SER A 505 23.58 -2.35 -34.15
C SER A 505 24.33 -3.66 -34.44
N GLU A 506 24.03 -4.75 -33.71
CA GLU A 506 24.53 -6.08 -34.04
C GLU A 506 23.87 -6.64 -35.30
N GLU A 507 22.56 -6.48 -35.47
CA GLU A 507 21.83 -6.90 -36.66
C GLU A 507 22.37 -6.17 -37.90
N HIS A 508 22.50 -4.84 -37.84
CA HIS A 508 23.10 -4.06 -38.93
C HIS A 508 24.59 -4.43 -39.18
N GLY A 509 25.34 -4.78 -38.13
CA GLY A 509 26.69 -5.31 -38.26
C GLY A 509 26.74 -6.68 -38.96
N ARG A 510 25.72 -7.52 -38.78
CA ARG A 510 25.58 -8.81 -39.49
C ARG A 510 25.17 -8.59 -40.95
N GLU A 511 24.22 -7.69 -41.23
CA GLU A 511 23.85 -7.28 -42.60
C GLU A 511 25.07 -6.78 -43.38
N LEU A 512 25.88 -5.90 -42.78
CA LEU A 512 27.09 -5.37 -43.41
C LEU A 512 28.16 -6.44 -43.62
N ALA A 513 28.30 -7.39 -42.68
CA ALA A 513 29.21 -8.53 -42.83
C ALA A 513 28.75 -9.51 -43.92
N GLU A 514 27.44 -9.69 -44.12
CA GLU A 514 26.88 -10.50 -45.19
C GLU A 514 27.07 -9.81 -46.56
N GLN A 515 26.78 -8.51 -46.66
CA GLN A 515 27.07 -7.71 -47.86
C GLN A 515 28.56 -7.68 -48.23
N LEU A 516 29.45 -7.69 -47.22
CA LEU A 516 30.88 -7.83 -47.43
C LEU A 516 31.24 -9.20 -48.00
N ARG A 517 30.74 -10.31 -47.44
CA ARG A 517 30.94 -11.65 -48.02
C ARG A 517 30.42 -11.75 -49.44
N ASP A 518 29.21 -11.26 -49.72
CA ASP A 518 28.67 -11.19 -51.08
C ASP A 518 29.63 -10.43 -52.02
N SER A 519 30.28 -9.36 -51.55
CA SER A 519 31.26 -8.60 -52.33
C SER A 519 32.58 -9.36 -52.53
N GLU A 520 33.06 -10.08 -51.51
CA GLU A 520 34.26 -10.92 -51.55
C GLU A 520 34.07 -12.15 -52.44
N GLU A 521 32.93 -12.83 -52.36
CA GLU A 521 32.57 -13.95 -53.23
C GLU A 521 32.42 -13.52 -54.69
N ARG A 522 31.80 -12.36 -54.95
CA ARG A 522 31.77 -11.77 -56.30
C ARG A 522 33.17 -11.39 -56.79
N ALA A 523 34.02 -10.82 -55.95
CA ALA A 523 35.41 -10.50 -56.30
C ALA A 523 36.23 -11.76 -56.61
N ALA A 524 36.11 -12.81 -55.79
CA ALA A 524 36.74 -14.11 -56.01
C ALA A 524 36.22 -14.80 -57.28
N HIS A 525 34.92 -14.72 -57.57
CA HIS A 525 34.36 -15.20 -58.84
C HIS A 525 34.97 -14.48 -60.04
N TRP A 526 35.03 -13.15 -60.03
CA TRP A 526 35.67 -12.36 -61.09
C TRP A 526 37.18 -12.65 -61.21
N GLN A 527 37.88 -12.86 -60.10
CA GLN A 527 39.30 -13.21 -60.10
C GLN A 527 39.54 -14.60 -60.71
N ASN A 528 38.69 -15.58 -60.39
CA ASN A 528 38.73 -16.93 -60.97
C ASN A 528 38.38 -16.90 -62.47
N GLN A 529 37.38 -16.13 -62.89
CA GLN A 529 37.06 -15.91 -64.32
C GLN A 529 38.22 -15.24 -65.06
N TYR A 530 38.88 -14.25 -64.45
CA TYR A 530 40.06 -13.61 -65.04
C TYR A 530 41.25 -14.58 -65.15
N GLN A 531 41.46 -15.45 -64.16
CA GLN A 531 42.47 -16.52 -64.24
C GLN A 531 42.15 -17.50 -65.38
N GLN A 532 40.90 -17.95 -65.51
CA GLN A 532 40.46 -18.82 -66.61
C GLN A 532 40.68 -18.17 -67.98
N TRP A 533 40.32 -16.90 -68.16
CA TRP A 533 40.61 -16.17 -69.42
C TRP A 533 42.10 -15.95 -69.69
N MET A 534 42.93 -15.86 -68.64
CA MET A 534 44.39 -15.81 -68.80
C MET A 534 44.96 -17.17 -69.21
N GLU A 535 44.51 -18.27 -68.61
CA GLU A 535 44.88 -19.63 -69.00
C GLU A 535 44.43 -19.96 -70.44
N GLU A 536 43.18 -19.64 -70.80
CA GLU A 536 42.67 -19.75 -72.17
C GLU A 536 43.51 -18.93 -73.16
N ARG A 537 43.90 -17.69 -72.78
CA ARG A 537 44.73 -16.82 -73.60
C ARG A 537 46.15 -17.36 -73.77
N GLU A 538 46.74 -17.96 -72.75
CA GLU A 538 48.06 -18.60 -72.82
C GLU A 538 48.02 -19.90 -73.63
N GLN A 539 46.97 -20.71 -73.50
CA GLN A 539 46.73 -21.87 -74.37
C GLN A 539 46.59 -21.45 -75.84
N LEU A 540 45.76 -20.42 -76.12
CA LEU A 540 45.61 -19.86 -77.46
C LEU A 540 46.89 -19.20 -77.99
N ALA A 541 47.79 -18.71 -77.14
CA ALA A 541 49.11 -18.23 -77.54
C ALA A 541 50.04 -19.41 -77.90
N ALA A 542 50.11 -20.43 -77.05
CA ALA A 542 50.90 -21.64 -77.30
C ALA A 542 50.44 -22.38 -78.57
N ASP A 543 49.13 -22.45 -78.83
CA ASP A 543 48.61 -23.06 -80.06
C ASP A 543 48.89 -22.21 -81.30
N ARG A 544 48.90 -20.88 -81.18
CA ARG A 544 49.39 -19.99 -82.26
C ARG A 544 50.88 -20.16 -82.52
N GLU A 545 51.69 -20.39 -81.49
CA GLU A 545 53.13 -20.68 -81.64
C GLU A 545 53.37 -22.06 -82.28
N LYS A 546 52.63 -23.11 -81.90
CA LYS A 546 52.65 -24.41 -82.60
C LYS A 546 52.29 -24.26 -84.07
N LEU A 547 51.18 -23.59 -84.38
CA LEU A 547 50.74 -23.34 -85.76
C LEU A 547 51.72 -22.44 -86.53
N ALA A 548 52.48 -21.57 -85.86
CA ALA A 548 53.56 -20.79 -86.48
C ALA A 548 54.80 -21.67 -86.76
N ALA A 549 55.19 -22.53 -85.83
CA ALA A 549 56.29 -23.48 -86.00
C ALA A 549 56.00 -24.48 -87.13
N GLU A 550 54.79 -25.06 -87.17
CA GLU A 550 54.32 -25.90 -88.27
C GLU A 550 54.38 -25.16 -89.61
N ARG A 551 53.92 -23.90 -89.68
CA ARG A 551 54.01 -23.07 -90.89
C ARG A 551 55.45 -22.74 -91.29
N ASP A 552 56.37 -22.65 -90.34
CA ASP A 552 57.79 -22.44 -90.61
C ASP A 552 58.48 -23.72 -91.08
N GLU A 553 58.10 -24.88 -90.56
CA GLU A 553 58.53 -26.18 -91.06
C GLU A 553 58.00 -26.44 -92.47
N TRP A 554 56.71 -26.20 -92.71
CA TRP A 554 56.12 -26.24 -94.06
C TRP A 554 56.83 -25.29 -95.03
N ARG A 555 57.14 -24.05 -94.60
CA ARG A 555 57.92 -23.10 -95.42
C ARG A 555 59.36 -23.57 -95.67
N ARG A 556 60.05 -24.16 -94.69
CA ARG A 556 61.39 -24.77 -94.89
C ARG A 556 61.33 -25.92 -95.88
N THR A 557 60.34 -26.82 -95.77
CA THR A 557 60.18 -27.94 -96.71
C THR A 557 59.76 -27.47 -98.11
N GLN A 558 58.95 -26.41 -98.21
CA GLN A 558 58.63 -25.80 -99.50
C GLN A 558 59.89 -25.20 -100.13
N LEU A 559 60.69 -24.43 -99.38
CA LEU A 559 61.93 -23.85 -99.87
C LEU A 559 62.96 -24.91 -100.28
N SER A 560 63.14 -25.99 -99.50
CA SER A 560 64.05 -27.07 -99.89
C SER A 560 63.56 -27.82 -101.13
N LEU A 561 62.25 -28.02 -101.30
CA LEU A 561 61.69 -28.58 -102.53
C LEU A 561 61.78 -27.62 -103.73
N GLU A 562 61.74 -26.30 -103.49
CA GLU A 562 61.99 -25.27 -104.53
C GLU A 562 63.48 -25.17 -104.90
N GLU A 563 64.39 -25.38 -103.96
CA GLU A 563 65.85 -25.49 -104.19
C GLU A 563 66.20 -26.79 -104.93
N GLU A 564 65.63 -27.94 -104.53
CA GLU A 564 65.74 -29.20 -105.28
C GLU A 564 65.14 -29.07 -106.68
N LEU A 565 63.96 -28.47 -106.84
CA LEU A 565 63.36 -28.24 -108.16
C LEU A 565 64.26 -27.35 -109.03
N GLN A 566 64.94 -26.37 -108.45
CA GLN A 566 65.92 -25.53 -109.15
C GLN A 566 67.19 -26.30 -109.52
N SER A 567 67.72 -27.18 -108.66
CA SER A 567 68.86 -28.02 -109.02
C SER A 567 68.49 -29.02 -110.12
N TRP A 568 67.35 -29.70 -110.04
CA TRP A 568 66.82 -30.54 -111.11
C TRP A 568 66.63 -29.76 -112.42
N GLN A 569 66.16 -28.50 -112.37
CA GLN A 569 66.05 -27.66 -113.56
C GLN A 569 67.43 -27.27 -114.14
N GLN A 570 68.43 -27.01 -113.30
CA GLN A 570 69.80 -26.73 -113.75
C GLN A 570 70.50 -27.99 -114.31
N GLU A 571 70.28 -29.16 -113.72
CA GLU A 571 70.72 -30.45 -114.27
C GLU A 571 70.05 -30.74 -115.61
N ILE A 572 68.74 -30.56 -115.73
CA ILE A 572 68.02 -30.70 -117.01
C ILE A 572 68.51 -29.67 -118.04
N ALA A 573 68.80 -28.43 -117.65
CA ALA A 573 69.30 -27.40 -118.56
C ALA A 573 70.74 -27.68 -119.02
N SER A 574 71.62 -28.12 -118.12
CA SER A 574 73.00 -28.48 -118.48
C SER A 574 73.08 -29.79 -119.26
N ALA A 575 72.23 -30.77 -118.97
CA ALA A 575 72.05 -31.98 -119.78
C ALA A 575 71.51 -31.65 -121.18
N ARG A 576 70.53 -30.74 -121.31
CA ARG A 576 70.07 -30.24 -122.61
C ARG A 576 71.19 -29.54 -123.39
N GLN A 577 71.95 -28.64 -122.76
CA GLN A 577 73.11 -28.02 -123.41
C GLN A 577 74.20 -29.04 -123.79
N ALA A 578 74.37 -30.12 -123.02
CA ALA A 578 75.27 -31.21 -123.38
C ALA A 578 74.74 -32.00 -124.58
N CYS A 579 73.43 -32.27 -124.66
CA CYS A 579 72.79 -32.86 -125.83
C CYS A 579 72.90 -31.94 -127.07
N GLU A 580 72.62 -30.64 -126.94
CA GLU A 580 72.76 -29.64 -128.01
C GLU A 580 74.21 -29.56 -128.53
N ARG A 581 75.21 -29.63 -127.63
CA ARG A 581 76.63 -29.72 -128.02
C ARG A 581 76.95 -31.03 -128.72
N LEU A 582 76.48 -32.18 -128.21
CA LEU A 582 76.69 -33.48 -128.84
C LEU A 582 75.97 -33.60 -130.19
N GLU A 583 74.83 -32.93 -130.37
CA GLU A 583 74.15 -32.81 -131.66
C GLU A 583 74.90 -31.87 -132.62
N GLY A 584 75.53 -30.81 -132.11
CA GLY A 584 76.47 -29.95 -132.85
C GLY A 584 77.75 -30.68 -133.28
N GLU A 585 78.47 -31.30 -132.34
CA GLU A 585 79.66 -32.13 -132.62
C GLU A 585 79.33 -33.27 -133.60
N LYS A 586 78.14 -33.88 -133.48
CA LYS A 586 77.64 -34.87 -134.43
C LYS A 586 77.34 -34.26 -135.80
N SER A 587 76.76 -33.06 -135.88
CA SER A 587 76.46 -32.40 -137.15
C SER A 587 77.75 -32.00 -137.87
N GLU A 588 78.71 -31.40 -137.15
CA GLU A 588 80.06 -31.10 -137.63
C GLU A 588 80.77 -32.37 -138.10
N ALA A 589 80.71 -33.47 -137.33
CA ALA A 589 81.28 -34.76 -137.74
C ALA A 589 80.59 -35.32 -138.99
N THR A 590 79.26 -35.26 -139.10
CA THR A 590 78.56 -35.69 -140.33
C THR A 590 78.89 -34.81 -141.52
N GLN A 591 79.15 -33.52 -141.33
CA GLN A 591 79.61 -32.64 -142.39
C GLN A 591 81.06 -32.96 -142.79
N GLN A 592 81.97 -33.19 -141.84
CA GLN A 592 83.33 -33.67 -142.12
C GLN A 592 83.33 -35.02 -142.87
N TYR A 593 82.41 -35.93 -142.56
CA TYR A 593 82.23 -37.17 -143.33
C TYR A 593 81.64 -36.92 -144.72
N SER A 594 80.81 -35.90 -144.91
CA SER A 594 80.31 -35.46 -146.23
C SER A 594 81.44 -34.85 -147.06
N ASP A 595 82.16 -33.86 -146.51
CA ASP A 595 83.30 -33.19 -147.14
C ASP A 595 84.41 -34.19 -147.51
N LEU A 596 84.66 -35.19 -146.66
CA LEU A 596 85.59 -36.29 -146.93
C LEU A 596 85.04 -37.26 -147.99
N GLY A 597 83.72 -37.47 -148.03
CA GLY A 597 83.03 -38.21 -149.08
C GLY A 597 83.19 -37.53 -150.44
N GLU A 598 82.93 -36.23 -150.54
CA GLU A 598 83.15 -35.41 -151.74
C GLU A 598 84.63 -35.43 -152.17
N GLN A 599 85.58 -35.40 -151.23
CA GLN A 599 87.00 -35.57 -151.51
C GLN A 599 87.33 -36.97 -152.06
N TYR A 600 86.74 -38.03 -151.51
CA TYR A 600 86.89 -39.39 -152.05
C TYR A 600 86.28 -39.52 -153.45
N GLU A 601 85.11 -38.94 -153.70
CA GLU A 601 84.50 -38.89 -155.05
C GLU A 601 85.38 -38.12 -156.04
N LEU A 602 85.93 -36.96 -155.64
CA LEU A 602 86.85 -36.18 -156.45
C LEU A 602 88.13 -36.96 -156.80
N VAL A 603 88.72 -37.67 -155.82
CA VAL A 603 89.91 -38.51 -156.02
C VAL A 603 89.58 -39.74 -156.88
N MET A 604 88.40 -40.34 -156.72
CA MET A 604 87.95 -41.44 -157.58
C MET A 604 87.71 -40.98 -159.03
N HIS A 605 87.15 -39.79 -159.24
CA HIS A 605 87.01 -39.20 -160.57
C HIS A 605 88.37 -38.83 -161.18
N GLN A 606 89.32 -38.30 -160.40
CA GLN A 606 90.70 -38.08 -160.86
C GLN A 606 91.39 -39.40 -161.23
N TYR A 607 91.16 -40.48 -160.48
CA TYR A 607 91.68 -41.80 -160.79
C TYR A 607 91.05 -42.39 -162.07
N GLN A 608 89.74 -42.24 -162.26
CA GLN A 608 89.04 -42.61 -163.50
C GLN A 608 89.55 -41.83 -164.71
N LEU A 609 89.78 -40.51 -164.56
CA LEU A 609 90.40 -39.67 -165.60
C LEU A 609 91.83 -40.12 -165.91
N LEU A 610 92.62 -40.48 -164.90
CA LEU A 610 93.97 -41.01 -165.08
C LEU A 610 93.98 -42.39 -165.78
N GLN A 611 93.00 -43.25 -165.51
CA GLN A 611 92.80 -44.51 -166.24
C GLN A 611 92.44 -44.24 -167.70
N ALA A 612 91.45 -43.38 -167.97
CA ALA A 612 91.08 -43.00 -169.34
C ALA A 612 92.25 -42.32 -170.10
N GLU A 613 93.07 -41.52 -169.42
CA GLU A 613 94.31 -40.98 -169.99
C GLU A 613 95.34 -42.08 -170.32
N GLN A 614 95.45 -43.13 -169.53
CA GLN A 614 96.36 -44.25 -169.79
C GLN A 614 95.85 -45.13 -170.94
N GLU A 615 94.54 -45.39 -170.99
CA GLU A 615 93.88 -46.10 -172.10
C GLU A 615 94.04 -45.32 -173.42
N LEU A 616 93.77 -44.01 -173.43
CA LEU A 616 93.91 -43.18 -174.63
C LEU A 616 95.38 -43.02 -175.08
N LYS A 617 96.34 -43.02 -174.15
CA LYS A 617 97.78 -43.11 -174.48
C LYS A 617 98.15 -44.49 -175.07
N ALA A 618 97.52 -45.57 -174.58
CA ALA A 618 97.70 -46.91 -175.14
C ALA A 618 97.13 -47.00 -176.57
N GLU A 619 95.92 -46.48 -176.82
CA GLU A 619 95.32 -46.39 -178.17
C GLU A 619 96.20 -45.58 -179.13
N GLN A 620 96.73 -44.43 -178.70
CA GLN A 620 97.68 -43.64 -179.50
C GLN A 620 98.97 -44.41 -179.82
N SER A 621 99.50 -45.19 -178.87
CA SER A 621 100.67 -46.04 -179.13
C SER A 621 100.38 -47.17 -180.12
N ALA A 622 99.21 -47.82 -180.02
CA ALA A 622 98.78 -48.87 -180.95
C ALA A 622 98.55 -48.35 -182.37
N LEU A 623 98.03 -47.12 -182.51
CA LEU A 623 97.91 -46.43 -183.80
C LEU A 623 99.29 -46.15 -184.42
N LEU A 624 100.25 -45.64 -183.63
CA LEU A 624 101.64 -45.45 -184.09
C LEU A 624 102.32 -46.77 -184.50
N GLU A 625 102.08 -47.86 -183.76
CA GLU A 625 102.60 -49.18 -184.13
C GLU A 625 102.01 -49.68 -185.45
N GLU A 626 100.71 -49.44 -185.71
CA GLU A 626 100.10 -49.84 -186.98
C GLU A 626 100.53 -48.95 -188.15
N GLU A 627 100.74 -47.64 -187.96
CA GLU A 627 101.35 -46.77 -188.97
C GLU A 627 102.79 -47.22 -189.28
N HIS A 628 103.60 -47.52 -188.27
CA HIS A 628 104.93 -48.11 -188.45
C HIS A 628 104.90 -49.49 -189.13
N ARG A 629 103.83 -50.27 -188.96
CA ARG A 629 103.63 -51.54 -189.68
C ARG A 629 103.34 -51.29 -191.17
N LYS A 630 102.39 -50.41 -191.49
CA LYS A 630 102.04 -50.02 -192.87
C LYS A 630 103.26 -49.45 -193.62
N LEU A 631 104.02 -48.57 -192.97
CA LEU A 631 105.23 -47.97 -193.57
C LEU A 631 106.33 -49.01 -193.88
N LYS A 632 106.45 -50.08 -193.07
CA LYS A 632 107.35 -51.21 -193.36
C LYS A 632 106.85 -52.07 -194.52
N GLU A 633 105.53 -52.29 -194.62
CA GLU A 633 104.91 -53.01 -195.74
C GLU A 633 105.04 -52.24 -197.06
N GLU A 634 105.03 -50.91 -197.04
CA GLU A 634 105.30 -50.05 -198.20
C GLU A 634 106.80 -50.02 -198.57
N TYR A 635 107.69 -49.88 -197.59
CA TYR A 635 109.14 -49.95 -197.82
C TYR A 635 109.56 -51.30 -198.45
N ALA A 636 108.95 -52.41 -198.00
CA ALA A 636 109.18 -53.73 -198.57
C ALA A 636 108.75 -53.85 -200.05
N LYS A 637 107.63 -53.22 -200.44
CA LYS A 637 107.20 -53.17 -201.85
C LYS A 637 108.19 -52.37 -202.71
N LEU A 638 108.59 -51.19 -202.23
CA LEU A 638 109.55 -50.34 -202.93
C LEU A 638 110.92 -51.02 -203.10
N GLN A 639 111.32 -51.88 -202.15
CA GLN A 639 112.52 -52.71 -202.25
C GLN A 639 112.39 -53.85 -203.28
N VAL A 640 111.18 -54.39 -203.52
CA VAL A 640 110.94 -55.36 -204.61
C VAL A 640 111.00 -54.66 -205.96
N GLU A 641 110.30 -53.53 -206.12
CA GLU A 641 110.35 -52.71 -207.34
C GLU A 641 111.79 -52.30 -207.70
N TYR A 642 112.59 -51.90 -206.71
CA TYR A 642 114.01 -51.56 -206.93
C TYR A 642 114.84 -52.75 -207.44
N ASN A 643 114.50 -53.98 -207.07
CA ASN A 643 115.18 -55.18 -207.56
C ASN A 643 114.73 -55.56 -208.99
N GLU A 644 113.45 -55.36 -209.35
CA GLU A 644 112.97 -55.57 -210.73
C GLU A 644 113.64 -54.60 -211.73
N TRP A 645 113.97 -53.38 -211.29
CA TRP A 645 114.77 -52.43 -212.08
C TRP A 645 116.23 -52.87 -212.29
N ILE A 646 116.75 -53.84 -211.53
CA ILE A 646 118.10 -54.39 -211.76
C ILE A 646 118.08 -55.39 -212.93
N GLU A 647 117.04 -56.23 -213.06
CA GLU A 647 116.95 -57.20 -214.17
C GLU A 647 116.74 -56.55 -215.55
N LEU A 648 116.04 -55.41 -215.61
CA LEU A 648 115.74 -54.73 -216.88
C LEU A 648 116.96 -54.05 -217.54
N ILE A 649 118.02 -53.75 -216.79
CA ILE A 649 119.21 -53.07 -217.34
C ILE A 649 120.19 -54.09 -217.97
N GLU A 650 120.15 -55.37 -217.59
CA GLU A 650 121.07 -56.40 -218.11
C GLU A 650 120.72 -56.91 -219.52
N GLN A 651 119.59 -56.51 -220.12
CA GLN A 651 119.16 -57.01 -221.45
C GLN A 651 119.52 -56.11 -222.64
N ASP A 652 119.80 -54.81 -222.44
CA ASP A 652 119.73 -53.81 -223.53
C ASP A 652 121.09 -53.26 -224.03
N GLN A 653 122.23 -53.84 -223.63
CA GLN A 653 123.52 -53.59 -224.29
C GLN A 653 124.32 -54.86 -224.61
N ARG A 654 124.43 -55.11 -225.92
CA ARG A 654 125.55 -55.79 -226.58
C ARG A 654 126.57 -54.75 -227.08
#